data_AF-A0A833ZCZ0-F1
#
_entry.id   AF-A0A833ZCZ0-F1
#
_cell.length_a   1.000
_cell.length_b   1.000
_cell.length_c   1.000
_cell.angle_alpha   90.00
_cell.angle_beta   90.00
_cell.angle_gamma   90.00
#
_symmetry.space_group_name_H-M   'P 1'
#
loop_
_entity.id
_entity.type
_entity.pdbx_description
1 polymer ?
#
loop_
_entity_poly.entity_id
_entity_poly.type
_entity_poly.pdbx_seq_one_letter_code
_entity_poly.pdbx_strand_id
1 'polypeptide(L)'
;MVTQLHWEDDIIWDGEDVKHKGTKPQRASLAGWLPSSMTRNAMAYNVQQGFTATLDDDKPWYSIFPIDNEDLVYGRWEDNIIWDAQAMPRLLEPPVLTLDPNDENLILEIPDEKEEATSNSPSKESKKESSLKKSRILLGKTGVIKEEPQQNMSQPEVKDPWNLSNDEYYYPKQQGLRGTFGGNIIQHSIPAVELRQPFFPTHMGPIKLRQFHRPPLKKYSFGALSQPGPHSVQPLLKHIKKKAKMREQERQASGGGEMFFMRTPQDLTGKDGDLILAEYSEENGPLMMQVGMATKIKNYYKRKPGKDPGAPDCKYGETVYCHTSPFLGSLHPGQLLQAFENNLFRAPIYLHKMPETDFLIIRTRQGYYIRELVDIFVVGQQCPLFEVPGPNSKRANTHIRDFLQVFIYRLFWKSADRPRRIRMEDIKKAFPSHSESSIRKRLKLCADFKRTGMDSNWWVLKSDFRLPTEEEIRAMVSPEQCCAYYSMIAAEQRLKDAGYGEKSFFAPEEENEEDFQMKIDDEVRTAPWNTTRAFIAAMKGKCLLEVTGVADPTGCGEGFSYVKIPNKPTQQKDDKEPQPVKKTVTGTDADLRRLSLKNAKQLLRKFGVPEEEIKKLSRWEVIDVVRTMSTEQARSGEGPMSKFARGSRFSVAEHQERYKEECQRIFDLQNKVLSSTEVLSTDTDSSSAEDSDFEEMGKNIENMLQNKKTSSQLSREREEQERKELQRMLLGETSGFIDRQAKKRRI
;
A
#
# COMPACT_ATOMS: atom_id res chain seq x y z
N MET A 1 -55.41 1.88 25.15
CA MET A 1 -56.41 0.85 25.51
C MET A 1 -55.74 -0.50 25.37
N VAL A 2 -55.99 -1.35 26.35
CA VAL A 2 -55.30 -2.60 26.70
C VAL A 2 -55.54 -3.69 25.64
N THR A 3 -54.48 -4.44 25.29
CA THR A 3 -54.58 -5.83 24.84
C THR A 3 -53.38 -6.61 25.40
N GLN A 4 -53.39 -6.86 26.71
CA GLN A 4 -52.53 -7.90 27.30
C GLN A 4 -53.16 -9.27 26.97
N LEU A 5 -52.42 -10.13 26.29
CA LEU A 5 -52.76 -11.55 26.13
C LEU A 5 -52.33 -12.31 27.39
N HIS A 6 -53.27 -13.06 27.99
CA HIS A 6 -53.05 -13.88 29.19
C HIS A 6 -52.29 -15.17 28.81
N TRP A 7 -50.97 -15.08 28.69
CA TRP A 7 -50.07 -16.21 28.40
C TRP A 7 -50.06 -17.29 29.50
N GLU A 8 -50.60 -16.98 30.68
CA GLU A 8 -50.73 -17.87 31.83
C GLU A 8 -51.74 -19.02 31.63
N ASP A 9 -52.62 -18.91 30.63
CA ASP A 9 -53.60 -19.94 30.25
C ASP A 9 -53.01 -21.08 29.37
N ASP A 10 -51.83 -20.85 28.76
CA ASP A 10 -51.11 -21.85 27.94
C ASP A 10 -50.09 -22.67 28.75
N ILE A 11 -49.99 -22.43 30.05
CA ILE A 11 -49.12 -23.18 30.95
C ILE A 11 -49.88 -24.38 31.52
N ILE A 12 -49.36 -25.58 31.27
CA ILE A 12 -49.86 -26.82 31.87
C ILE A 12 -49.26 -26.91 33.28
N TRP A 13 -50.08 -26.63 34.29
CA TRP A 13 -49.66 -26.63 35.69
C TRP A 13 -49.68 -28.02 36.35
N ASP A 14 -50.44 -28.97 35.79
CA ASP A 14 -50.47 -30.37 36.22
C ASP A 14 -50.50 -31.32 35.01
N GLY A 15 -49.65 -32.35 35.02
CA GLY A 15 -49.44 -33.27 33.91
C GLY A 15 -50.54 -34.32 33.73
N GLU A 16 -51.45 -34.48 34.69
CA GLU A 16 -52.56 -35.43 34.59
C GLU A 16 -53.80 -34.86 33.86
N ASP A 17 -53.96 -33.53 33.80
CA ASP A 17 -55.08 -32.85 33.13
C ASP A 17 -55.02 -32.84 31.59
N VAL A 18 -53.92 -33.33 31.01
CA VAL A 18 -53.77 -33.49 29.54
C VAL A 18 -54.31 -34.84 29.05
N LYS A 19 -54.60 -35.81 29.94
CA LYS A 19 -55.08 -37.14 29.53
C LYS A 19 -56.53 -37.15 29.00
N HIS A 20 -57.33 -36.12 29.28
CA HIS A 20 -58.74 -36.02 28.83
C HIS A 20 -59.00 -34.95 27.76
N LYS A 21 -58.00 -34.15 27.39
CA LYS A 21 -58.05 -33.32 26.18
C LYS A 21 -57.44 -34.13 25.04
N GLY A 22 -58.29 -34.76 24.22
CA GLY A 22 -57.87 -35.54 23.06
C GLY A 22 -56.80 -34.78 22.24
N THR A 23 -55.75 -35.50 21.87
CA THR A 23 -54.64 -34.98 21.05
C THR A 23 -55.19 -34.35 19.78
N LYS A 24 -55.31 -33.01 19.78
CA LYS A 24 -55.40 -32.23 18.54
C LYS A 24 -54.17 -32.61 17.69
N PRO A 25 -54.31 -32.76 16.36
CA PRO A 25 -53.18 -33.10 15.52
C PRO A 25 -52.05 -32.11 15.76
N GLN A 26 -50.90 -32.63 16.21
CA GLN A 26 -49.66 -31.87 16.27
C GLN A 26 -49.44 -31.23 14.90
N ARG A 27 -49.14 -29.92 14.88
CA ARG A 27 -48.69 -29.18 13.68
C ARG A 27 -47.40 -29.81 13.15
N ALA A 28 -47.53 -30.91 12.42
CA ALA A 28 -46.46 -31.56 11.66
C ALA A 28 -46.37 -30.93 10.25
N SER A 29 -46.39 -29.60 10.17
CA SER A 29 -46.44 -28.85 8.90
C SER A 29 -45.22 -27.95 8.67
N LEU A 30 -44.05 -28.35 9.20
CA LEU A 30 -42.77 -27.66 8.97
C LEU A 30 -41.67 -28.58 8.41
N ALA A 31 -41.98 -29.84 8.13
CA ALA A 31 -41.10 -30.75 7.39
C ALA A 31 -41.91 -31.30 6.20
N GLY A 32 -41.47 -31.00 4.98
CA GLY A 32 -42.20 -31.26 3.74
C GLY A 32 -42.56 -32.72 3.45
N TRP A 33 -43.22 -32.92 2.31
CA TRP A 33 -43.75 -34.22 1.86
C TRP A 33 -42.70 -35.34 1.80
N LEU A 34 -43.01 -36.50 2.40
CA LEU A 34 -42.23 -37.74 2.29
C LEU A 34 -43.02 -38.75 1.45
N PRO A 35 -42.50 -39.22 0.29
CA PRO A 35 -43.21 -40.15 -0.57
C PRO A 35 -43.39 -41.53 0.08
N SER A 36 -44.60 -42.08 -0.02
CA SER A 36 -44.90 -43.48 0.34
C SER A 36 -45.54 -44.22 -0.83
N SER A 37 -45.74 -45.54 -0.70
CA SER A 37 -46.38 -46.36 -1.75
C SER A 37 -47.79 -45.90 -2.13
N MET A 38 -48.48 -45.15 -1.26
CA MET A 38 -49.82 -44.60 -1.52
C MET A 38 -49.86 -43.08 -1.75
N THR A 39 -48.77 -42.35 -1.49
CA THR A 39 -48.65 -40.90 -1.71
C THR A 39 -47.44 -40.62 -2.56
N ARG A 40 -47.51 -40.99 -3.84
CA ARG A 40 -46.38 -40.93 -4.77
C ARG A 40 -46.26 -39.61 -5.53
N ASN A 41 -47.29 -38.78 -5.50
CA ASN A 41 -47.26 -37.40 -6.00
C ASN A 41 -47.95 -36.44 -5.02
N ALA A 42 -47.59 -35.16 -5.10
CA ALA A 42 -48.06 -34.12 -4.18
C ALA A 42 -49.59 -33.92 -4.21
N MET A 43 -50.23 -34.13 -5.37
CA MET A 43 -51.70 -34.03 -5.49
C MET A 43 -52.41 -35.13 -4.68
N ALA A 44 -51.92 -36.37 -4.70
CA ALA A 44 -52.52 -37.45 -3.90
C ALA A 44 -52.32 -37.22 -2.39
N TYR A 45 -51.19 -36.63 -1.99
CA TYR A 45 -50.94 -36.23 -0.60
C TYR A 45 -51.90 -35.15 -0.11
N ASN A 46 -52.14 -34.11 -0.92
CA ASN A 46 -53.03 -33.00 -0.57
C ASN A 46 -54.49 -33.43 -0.45
N VAL A 47 -54.95 -34.35 -1.31
CA VAL A 47 -56.30 -34.94 -1.23
C VAL A 47 -56.45 -35.79 0.03
N GLN A 48 -55.42 -36.56 0.42
CA GLN A 48 -55.45 -37.39 1.63
C GLN A 48 -55.42 -36.56 2.93
N GLN A 49 -54.87 -35.35 2.89
CA GLN A 49 -54.91 -34.40 4.02
C GLN A 49 -56.17 -33.52 4.05
N GLY A 50 -57.12 -33.70 3.13
CA GLY A 50 -58.39 -32.97 3.12
C GLY A 50 -58.29 -31.52 2.64
N PHE A 51 -57.22 -31.14 1.93
CA PHE A 51 -57.12 -29.81 1.32
C PHE A 51 -57.95 -29.77 0.02
N THR A 52 -59.23 -29.47 0.14
CA THR A 52 -60.03 -28.95 -0.99
C THR A 52 -59.71 -27.47 -1.17
N ALA A 53 -59.36 -27.06 -2.39
CA ALA A 53 -58.96 -25.70 -2.74
C ALA A 53 -60.06 -24.67 -2.41
N THR A 54 -59.80 -23.83 -1.42
CA THR A 54 -60.39 -22.49 -1.26
C THR A 54 -59.23 -21.52 -1.16
N LEU A 55 -59.01 -20.77 -2.23
CA LEU A 55 -57.97 -19.74 -2.35
C LEU A 55 -58.34 -18.56 -1.45
N ASP A 56 -57.68 -18.44 -0.30
CA ASP A 56 -57.54 -17.18 0.44
C ASP A 56 -56.29 -16.48 -0.11
N ASP A 57 -56.48 -15.27 -0.61
CA ASP A 57 -55.66 -14.60 -1.63
C ASP A 57 -54.54 -13.69 -1.08
N ASP A 58 -54.06 -13.92 0.15
CA ASP A 58 -53.14 -12.98 0.83
C ASP A 58 -51.86 -13.64 1.41
N LYS A 59 -51.25 -14.59 0.68
CA LYS A 59 -49.87 -15.03 0.95
C LYS A 59 -49.05 -15.13 -0.34
N PRO A 60 -47.98 -14.33 -0.50
CA PRO A 60 -47.11 -14.43 -1.65
C PRO A 60 -46.35 -15.77 -1.65
N TRP A 61 -46.40 -16.45 -2.80
CA TRP A 61 -45.70 -17.70 -3.09
C TRP A 61 -44.18 -17.45 -3.21
N TYR A 62 -43.35 -18.31 -2.61
CA TYR A 62 -41.89 -18.20 -2.67
C TYR A 62 -41.29 -19.20 -3.67
N SER A 63 -40.53 -18.71 -4.65
CA SER A 63 -39.70 -19.55 -5.53
C SER A 63 -38.34 -19.83 -4.87
N ILE A 64 -37.87 -21.08 -4.93
CA ILE A 64 -36.55 -21.51 -4.42
C ILE A 64 -35.46 -21.35 -5.51
N PHE A 65 -35.85 -20.93 -6.72
CA PHE A 65 -34.93 -20.62 -7.82
C PHE A 65 -34.79 -19.10 -7.97
N PRO A 66 -33.61 -18.61 -8.39
CA PRO A 66 -33.42 -17.18 -8.68
C PRO A 66 -34.51 -16.68 -9.61
N ILE A 67 -35.10 -15.53 -9.27
CA ILE A 67 -36.12 -14.89 -10.09
C ILE A 67 -35.39 -14.26 -11.27
N ASP A 68 -35.49 -14.87 -12.44
CA ASP A 68 -34.99 -14.27 -13.69
C ASP A 68 -35.91 -13.10 -14.07
N ASN A 69 -35.34 -11.96 -14.46
CA ASN A 69 -36.12 -10.82 -14.92
C ASN A 69 -36.81 -11.16 -16.26
N GLU A 70 -38.12 -11.40 -16.23
CA GLU A 70 -38.89 -11.81 -17.40
C GLU A 70 -38.83 -10.80 -18.55
N ASP A 71 -38.76 -9.49 -18.28
CA ASP A 71 -38.64 -8.47 -19.31
C ASP A 71 -37.26 -8.48 -19.99
N LEU A 72 -36.22 -8.93 -19.28
CA LEU A 72 -34.88 -9.09 -19.85
C LEU A 72 -34.76 -10.38 -20.67
N VAL A 73 -35.42 -11.45 -20.22
CA VAL A 73 -35.32 -12.78 -20.84
C VAL A 73 -36.30 -12.94 -22.01
N TYR A 74 -37.50 -12.39 -21.90
CA TYR A 74 -38.58 -12.55 -22.88
C TYR A 74 -39.00 -11.22 -23.55
N GLY A 75 -38.57 -10.08 -23.05
CA GLY A 75 -38.86 -8.77 -23.64
C GLY A 75 -37.86 -8.36 -24.74
N ARG A 76 -38.31 -7.47 -25.63
CA ARG A 76 -37.47 -6.83 -26.67
C ARG A 76 -36.88 -5.51 -26.18
N TRP A 77 -36.06 -5.59 -25.14
CA TRP A 77 -35.40 -4.41 -24.55
C TRP A 77 -34.50 -3.66 -25.55
N GLU A 78 -34.03 -4.34 -26.59
CA GLU A 78 -33.28 -3.80 -27.73
C GLU A 78 -34.02 -2.70 -28.51
N ASP A 79 -35.36 -2.73 -28.53
CA ASP A 79 -36.20 -1.71 -29.19
C ASP A 79 -36.22 -0.37 -28.44
N ASN A 80 -35.70 -0.35 -27.20
CA ASN A 80 -35.60 0.83 -26.34
C ASN A 80 -34.16 1.37 -26.24
N ILE A 81 -33.24 0.85 -27.06
CA ILE A 81 -31.86 1.33 -27.15
C ILE A 81 -31.75 2.39 -28.25
N ILE A 82 -31.23 3.55 -27.89
CA ILE A 82 -30.95 4.63 -28.85
C ILE A 82 -29.61 4.33 -29.52
N TRP A 83 -29.65 3.75 -30.73
CA TRP A 83 -28.46 3.48 -31.53
C TRP A 83 -27.89 4.73 -32.20
N ASP A 84 -28.77 5.64 -32.67
CA ASP A 84 -28.41 6.93 -33.25
C ASP A 84 -29.40 8.01 -32.77
N ALA A 85 -28.91 8.96 -31.98
CA ALA A 85 -29.72 10.03 -31.41
C ALA A 85 -30.26 11.03 -32.45
N GLN A 86 -29.72 11.06 -33.67
CA GLN A 86 -30.13 11.99 -34.73
C GLN A 86 -31.17 11.40 -35.70
N ALA A 87 -31.36 10.07 -35.70
CA ALA A 87 -32.23 9.34 -36.63
C ALA A 87 -33.26 8.46 -35.90
N MET A 88 -33.90 8.99 -34.85
CA MET A 88 -34.90 8.27 -34.06
C MET A 88 -36.30 8.33 -34.69
N PRO A 89 -36.93 7.19 -35.04
CA PRO A 89 -38.28 7.16 -35.63
C PRO A 89 -39.41 7.45 -34.63
N ARG A 90 -39.17 7.28 -33.32
CA ARG A 90 -40.11 7.61 -32.23
C ARG A 90 -39.35 8.10 -31.00
N LEU A 91 -39.97 8.97 -30.21
CA LEU A 91 -39.43 9.36 -28.90
C LEU A 91 -39.68 8.21 -27.91
N LEU A 92 -38.64 7.72 -27.23
CA LEU A 92 -38.77 6.70 -26.20
C LEU A 92 -39.06 7.37 -24.85
N GLU A 93 -40.04 6.85 -24.12
CA GLU A 93 -40.35 7.31 -22.75
C GLU A 93 -39.45 6.61 -21.73
N PRO A 94 -39.01 7.29 -20.66
CA PRO A 94 -38.16 6.68 -19.64
C PRO A 94 -38.93 5.55 -18.92
N PRO A 95 -38.31 4.37 -18.72
CA PRO A 95 -38.95 3.30 -17.97
C PRO A 95 -39.15 3.75 -16.52
N VAL A 96 -40.35 3.52 -15.98
CA VAL A 96 -40.66 3.78 -14.58
C VAL A 96 -39.96 2.69 -13.76
N LEU A 97 -39.10 3.09 -12.83
CA LEU A 97 -38.41 2.18 -11.93
C LEU A 97 -39.41 1.49 -11.00
N THR A 98 -39.73 0.24 -11.28
CA THR A 98 -40.46 -0.65 -10.37
C THR A 98 -39.44 -1.44 -9.56
N LEU A 99 -39.35 -1.14 -8.26
CA LEU A 99 -38.53 -1.92 -7.33
C LEU A 99 -39.34 -3.14 -6.88
N ASP A 100 -38.77 -4.34 -6.99
CA ASP A 100 -39.36 -5.52 -6.38
C ASP A 100 -39.13 -5.47 -4.86
N PRO A 101 -40.19 -5.38 -4.03
CA PRO A 101 -40.05 -5.39 -2.57
C PRO A 101 -39.41 -6.68 -2.02
N ASN A 102 -39.31 -7.74 -2.84
CA ASN A 102 -38.72 -9.02 -2.47
C ASN A 102 -37.27 -9.21 -2.95
N ASP A 103 -36.65 -8.20 -3.56
CA ASP A 103 -35.23 -8.27 -3.93
C ASP A 103 -34.36 -8.22 -2.67
N GLU A 104 -33.66 -9.32 -2.35
CA GLU A 104 -32.78 -9.44 -1.18
C GLU A 104 -31.62 -8.43 -1.17
N ASN A 105 -31.32 -7.79 -2.32
CA ASN A 105 -30.28 -6.76 -2.44
C ASN A 105 -30.82 -5.32 -2.27
N LEU A 106 -32.14 -5.16 -2.10
CA LEU A 106 -32.77 -3.85 -1.97
C LEU A 106 -32.68 -3.35 -0.52
N ILE A 107 -31.59 -2.65 -0.19
CA ILE A 107 -31.39 -2.04 1.13
C ILE A 107 -32.05 -0.65 1.15
N LEU A 108 -33.27 -0.56 1.71
CA LEU A 108 -34.03 0.69 1.81
C LEU A 108 -33.88 1.42 3.16
N GLU A 109 -33.18 0.85 4.14
CA GLU A 109 -32.97 1.46 5.46
C GLU A 109 -31.49 1.38 5.89
N ILE A 110 -31.00 2.45 6.52
CA ILE A 110 -29.68 2.48 7.19
C ILE A 110 -29.82 1.63 8.47
N PRO A 111 -29.02 0.56 8.66
CA PRO A 111 -29.13 -0.28 9.84
C PRO A 111 -28.81 0.51 11.11
N ASP A 112 -29.76 0.59 12.04
CA ASP A 112 -29.51 1.10 13.40
C ASP A 112 -28.51 0.18 14.11
N GLU A 113 -27.39 0.75 14.58
CA GLU A 113 -26.40 0.05 15.41
C GLU A 113 -27.03 -0.37 16.74
N LYS A 114 -27.49 -1.62 16.82
CA LYS A 114 -27.84 -2.26 18.09
C LYS A 114 -26.65 -3.04 18.62
N GLU A 115 -26.18 -2.60 19.77
CA GLU A 115 -25.24 -3.33 20.64
C GLU A 115 -25.82 -4.72 20.96
N GLU A 116 -25.22 -5.76 20.40
CA GLU A 116 -25.55 -7.14 20.75
C GLU A 116 -24.96 -7.48 22.12
N ALA A 117 -25.79 -7.37 23.16
CA ALA A 117 -25.56 -8.01 24.43
C ALA A 117 -25.47 -9.54 24.23
N THR A 118 -24.30 -10.10 24.52
CA THR A 118 -24.03 -11.54 24.50
C THR A 118 -24.95 -12.27 25.47
N SER A 119 -25.96 -12.97 24.95
CA SER A 119 -26.72 -13.97 25.71
C SER A 119 -26.07 -15.36 25.51
N ASN A 120 -25.33 -15.79 26.53
CA ASN A 120 -24.85 -17.15 26.66
C ASN A 120 -26.03 -18.12 26.79
N SER A 121 -26.14 -19.07 25.87
CA SER A 121 -26.83 -20.33 26.14
C SER A 121 -26.02 -21.53 25.58
N PRO A 122 -25.87 -22.62 26.35
CA PRO A 122 -24.92 -23.68 26.03
C PRO A 122 -25.58 -24.76 25.16
N SER A 123 -25.10 -24.96 23.93
CA SER A 123 -25.48 -26.15 23.17
C SER A 123 -24.28 -26.83 22.50
N LYS A 124 -24.07 -28.07 22.93
CA LYS A 124 -23.31 -29.21 22.38
C LYS A 124 -22.63 -29.03 20.99
N GLU A 125 -21.42 -28.48 20.96
CA GLU A 125 -20.49 -28.64 19.81
C GLU A 125 -19.06 -29.11 20.16
N SER A 126 -18.83 -29.57 21.40
CA SER A 126 -17.48 -29.91 21.90
C SER A 126 -16.79 -31.14 21.28
N LYS A 127 -17.39 -31.83 20.30
CA LYS A 127 -16.79 -33.05 19.69
C LYS A 127 -16.05 -32.83 18.36
N LYS A 128 -16.28 -31.74 17.61
CA LYS A 128 -15.55 -31.46 16.36
C LYS A 128 -14.36 -30.51 16.54
N GLU A 129 -14.34 -29.71 17.60
CA GLU A 129 -13.27 -28.74 17.83
C GLU A 129 -12.02 -29.37 18.48
N SER A 130 -12.20 -30.45 19.27
CA SER A 130 -11.10 -31.15 19.92
C SER A 130 -10.25 -31.99 18.97
N SER A 131 -10.83 -32.43 17.84
CA SER A 131 -10.12 -33.17 16.78
C SER A 131 -9.19 -32.26 15.99
N LEU A 132 -9.67 -31.06 15.62
CA LEU A 132 -8.90 -30.05 14.88
C LEU A 132 -7.75 -29.45 15.70
N LYS A 133 -7.90 -29.34 17.03
CA LYS A 133 -6.83 -28.86 17.92
C LYS A 133 -5.68 -29.87 18.02
N LYS A 134 -5.98 -31.18 18.02
CA LYS A 134 -4.95 -32.23 18.10
C LYS A 134 -4.16 -32.40 16.80
N SER A 135 -4.80 -32.30 15.64
CA SER A 135 -4.10 -32.33 14.34
C SER A 135 -3.22 -31.08 14.13
N ARG A 136 -3.67 -29.90 14.59
CA ARG A 136 -2.93 -28.63 14.49
C ARG A 136 -1.65 -28.59 15.33
N ILE A 137 -1.70 -29.10 16.57
CA ILE A 137 -0.52 -29.20 17.46
C ILE A 137 0.53 -30.16 16.89
N LEU A 138 0.09 -31.20 16.19
CA LEU A 138 0.96 -32.20 15.58
C LEU A 138 1.72 -31.65 14.37
N LEU A 139 1.01 -30.91 13.51
CA LEU A 139 1.58 -30.18 12.38
C LEU A 139 2.57 -29.09 12.83
N GLY A 140 2.34 -28.49 14.01
CA GLY A 140 3.28 -27.56 14.64
C GLY A 140 4.60 -28.22 15.09
N LYS A 141 4.54 -29.46 15.61
CA LYS A 141 5.72 -30.19 16.12
C LYS A 141 6.59 -30.82 15.02
N THR A 142 6.03 -31.14 13.87
CA THR A 142 6.78 -31.66 12.71
C THR A 142 7.44 -30.55 11.87
N GLY A 143 7.40 -29.29 12.32
CA GLY A 143 8.01 -28.14 11.64
C GLY A 143 7.23 -27.64 10.41
N VAL A 144 5.99 -28.12 10.25
CA VAL A 144 5.12 -27.82 9.10
C VAL A 144 4.29 -26.54 9.32
N ILE A 145 4.05 -26.16 10.58
CA ILE A 145 3.42 -24.89 10.96
C ILE A 145 4.29 -24.24 12.03
N LYS A 146 4.73 -22.99 11.83
CA LYS A 146 5.26 -22.18 12.93
C LYS A 146 4.10 -21.74 13.83
N GLU A 147 4.08 -22.22 15.07
CA GLU A 147 3.22 -21.63 16.10
C GLU A 147 3.83 -20.29 16.53
N GLU A 148 3.29 -19.17 16.04
CA GLU A 148 3.31 -17.93 16.81
C GLU A 148 2.14 -17.94 17.81
N PRO A 149 2.32 -17.38 19.02
CA PRO A 149 1.22 -17.18 19.94
C PRO A 149 0.19 -16.26 19.27
N GLN A 150 -0.98 -16.81 18.96
CA GLN A 150 -2.17 -16.02 18.70
C GLN A 150 -2.42 -15.17 19.95
N GLN A 151 -2.16 -13.87 19.86
CA GLN A 151 -2.76 -12.91 20.77
C GLN A 151 -4.27 -12.99 20.56
N ASN A 152 -4.94 -13.76 21.42
CA ASN A 152 -6.37 -13.59 21.65
C ASN A 152 -6.58 -12.16 22.12
N MET A 153 -7.00 -11.30 21.20
CA MET A 153 -7.61 -10.02 21.51
C MET A 153 -9.00 -10.27 22.09
N SER A 154 -9.00 -10.61 23.37
CA SER A 154 -10.14 -10.48 24.29
C SER A 154 -9.65 -10.78 25.70
N GLN A 155 -8.72 -9.97 26.20
CA GLN A 155 -8.63 -9.80 27.64
C GLN A 155 -9.81 -8.93 28.08
N PRO A 156 -10.61 -9.34 29.07
CA PRO A 156 -11.58 -8.46 29.68
C PRO A 156 -10.84 -7.29 30.34
N GLU A 157 -11.28 -6.07 30.06
CA GLU A 157 -10.72 -4.84 30.60
C GLU A 157 -10.60 -4.93 32.12
N VAL A 158 -9.35 -4.84 32.61
CA VAL A 158 -9.08 -4.73 34.03
C VAL A 158 -9.56 -3.35 34.47
N LYS A 159 -10.72 -3.29 35.13
CA LYS A 159 -11.19 -2.09 35.83
C LYS A 159 -10.09 -1.60 36.77
N ASP A 160 -9.75 -0.32 36.69
CA ASP A 160 -8.78 0.32 37.56
C ASP A 160 -9.21 0.12 39.03
N PRO A 161 -8.41 -0.59 39.86
CA PRO A 161 -8.73 -0.84 41.27
C PRO A 161 -8.95 0.42 42.13
N TRP A 162 -8.59 1.60 41.62
CA TRP A 162 -8.64 2.87 42.35
C TRP A 162 -9.79 3.80 41.95
N ASN A 163 -10.67 3.40 41.03
CA ASN A 163 -11.90 4.16 40.73
C ASN A 163 -13.02 3.82 41.75
N LEU A 164 -12.86 4.31 42.99
CA LEU A 164 -13.83 4.09 44.07
C LEU A 164 -15.17 4.84 43.86
N SER A 165 -15.24 5.81 42.95
CA SER A 165 -16.43 6.65 42.76
C SER A 165 -17.41 6.13 41.70
N ASN A 166 -17.02 5.16 40.87
CA ASN A 166 -17.86 4.61 39.79
C ASN A 166 -18.48 5.68 38.86
N ASP A 167 -17.82 6.83 38.76
CA ASP A 167 -18.25 8.00 37.98
C ASP A 167 -17.62 7.97 36.58
N GLU A 168 -18.47 8.14 35.55
CA GLU A 168 -18.09 8.24 34.14
C GLU A 168 -17.15 9.43 33.83
N TYR A 169 -17.13 10.48 34.65
CA TYR A 169 -16.31 11.68 34.42
C TYR A 169 -14.81 11.48 34.64
N TYR A 170 -14.40 10.42 35.34
CA TYR A 170 -12.99 10.08 35.56
C TYR A 170 -12.43 9.08 34.54
N TYR A 171 -13.25 8.57 33.62
CA TYR A 171 -12.72 7.91 32.44
C TYR A 171 -12.03 8.97 31.58
N PRO A 172 -10.74 8.82 31.24
CA PRO A 172 -10.10 9.70 30.28
C PRO A 172 -10.90 9.58 28.99
N LYS A 173 -11.66 10.61 28.64
CA LYS A 173 -12.39 10.67 27.36
C LYS A 173 -11.35 10.45 26.26
N GLN A 174 -11.35 9.27 25.65
CA GLN A 174 -10.72 9.05 24.36
C GLN A 174 -11.53 9.86 23.34
N GLN A 175 -11.29 11.17 23.31
CA GLN A 175 -11.43 11.89 22.06
C GLN A 175 -10.50 11.17 21.08
N GLY A 176 -11.09 10.55 20.07
CA GLY A 176 -10.41 9.96 18.93
C GLY A 176 -9.61 11.03 18.19
N LEU A 177 -8.48 11.42 18.74
CA LEU A 177 -7.29 11.78 17.97
C LEU A 177 -6.99 10.53 17.16
N ARG A 178 -7.21 10.64 15.84
CA ARG A 178 -6.62 9.76 14.83
C ARG A 178 -5.30 9.21 15.36
N GLY A 179 -5.16 7.88 15.37
CA GLY A 179 -3.89 7.19 15.54
C GLY A 179 -2.90 7.61 14.45
N THR A 180 -2.35 8.80 14.61
CA THR A 180 -1.13 9.28 14.01
C THR A 180 -0.11 9.17 15.13
N PHE A 181 0.92 8.35 14.90
CA PHE A 181 2.07 8.22 15.77
C PHE A 181 2.49 9.61 16.31
N GLY A 182 2.75 9.69 17.61
CA GLY A 182 2.78 10.93 18.38
C GLY A 182 3.45 12.15 17.71
N GLY A 183 2.77 13.30 17.81
CA GLY A 183 3.40 14.62 17.92
C GLY A 183 4.38 15.05 16.81
N ASN A 184 4.18 14.66 15.55
CA ASN A 184 5.00 15.16 14.45
C ASN A 184 4.58 16.58 14.01
N ILE A 185 4.78 17.56 14.90
CA ILE A 185 4.60 18.96 14.55
C ILE A 185 5.84 19.41 13.79
N ILE A 186 5.70 19.62 12.48
CA ILE A 186 6.72 20.20 11.62
C ILE A 186 6.46 21.70 11.51
N GLN A 187 7.44 22.51 11.89
CA GLN A 187 7.42 23.96 11.68
C GLN A 187 8.39 24.32 10.56
N HIS A 188 7.84 24.68 9.39
CA HIS A 188 8.63 25.19 8.27
C HIS A 188 9.12 26.62 8.53
N SER A 189 10.11 27.06 7.75
CA SER A 189 10.55 28.46 7.77
C SER A 189 9.43 29.42 7.38
N ILE A 190 9.45 30.65 7.90
CA ILE A 190 8.43 31.65 7.54
C ILE A 190 8.35 31.88 6.02
N PRO A 191 9.46 32.01 5.25
CA PRO A 191 9.37 32.15 3.80
C PRO A 191 8.68 30.97 3.10
N ALA A 192 8.77 29.75 3.66
CA ALA A 192 8.10 28.58 3.11
C ALA A 192 6.62 28.54 3.47
N VAL A 193 6.26 28.77 4.74
CA VAL A 193 4.85 28.86 5.19
C VAL A 193 4.11 29.97 4.45
N GLU A 194 4.81 31.05 4.09
CA GLU A 194 4.25 32.17 3.33
C GLU A 194 4.27 31.96 1.80
N LEU A 195 4.72 30.80 1.32
CA LEU A 195 4.81 30.45 -0.12
C LEU A 195 5.51 31.53 -0.96
N ARG A 196 6.60 32.10 -0.43
CA ARG A 196 7.32 33.20 -1.10
C ARG A 196 8.07 32.71 -2.35
N GLN A 197 8.03 33.51 -3.41
CA GLN A 197 8.92 33.31 -4.56
C GLN A 197 10.35 33.78 -4.20
N PRO A 198 11.41 33.12 -4.69
CA PRO A 198 11.42 32.01 -5.65
C PRO A 198 11.39 30.61 -5.01
N PHE A 199 11.21 30.48 -3.69
CA PHE A 199 11.20 29.18 -2.99
C PHE A 199 10.04 28.29 -3.47
N PHE A 200 8.86 28.89 -3.65
CA PHE A 200 7.69 28.24 -4.24
C PHE A 200 7.39 28.89 -5.61
N PRO A 201 7.85 28.28 -6.72
CA PRO A 201 7.65 28.84 -8.05
C PRO A 201 6.17 28.84 -8.44
N THR A 202 5.71 29.94 -9.05
CA THR A 202 4.30 30.04 -9.48
C THR A 202 4.00 29.27 -10.76
N HIS A 203 5.00 29.13 -11.62
CA HIS A 203 4.90 28.43 -12.89
C HIS A 203 6.27 27.86 -13.28
N MET A 204 6.28 26.65 -13.81
CA MET A 204 7.45 25.98 -14.36
C MET A 204 7.14 25.53 -15.79
N GLY A 205 7.90 26.04 -16.76
CA GLY A 205 7.81 25.55 -18.14
C GLY A 205 8.49 24.19 -18.30
N PRO A 206 8.39 23.54 -19.48
CA PRO A 206 8.90 22.18 -19.71
C PRO A 206 10.38 22.00 -19.32
N ILE A 207 11.25 22.95 -19.68
CA ILE A 207 12.68 22.90 -19.33
C ILE A 207 12.89 22.92 -17.81
N LYS A 208 12.07 23.68 -17.06
CA LYS A 208 12.17 23.76 -15.60
C LYS A 208 11.64 22.50 -14.91
N LEU A 209 10.64 21.85 -15.49
CA LEU A 209 10.11 20.58 -15.01
C LEU A 209 11.11 19.43 -15.20
N ARG A 210 11.83 19.40 -16.33
CA ARG A 210 12.96 18.46 -16.54
C ARG A 210 14.12 18.69 -15.57
N GLN A 211 14.34 19.95 -15.18
CA GLN A 211 15.39 20.36 -14.24
C GLN A 211 14.87 20.48 -12.80
N PHE A 212 13.74 19.87 -12.49
CA PHE A 212 13.15 19.94 -11.15
C PHE A 212 14.11 19.31 -10.13
N HIS A 213 14.42 20.05 -9.05
CA HIS A 213 15.50 19.77 -8.09
C HIS A 213 16.93 19.61 -8.64
N ARG A 214 17.16 19.84 -9.94
CA ARG A 214 18.49 19.81 -10.59
C ARG A 214 18.79 21.13 -11.31
N PRO A 215 18.87 22.27 -10.58
CA PRO A 215 19.06 23.56 -11.21
C PRO A 215 20.47 23.68 -11.84
N PRO A 216 20.59 23.91 -13.16
CA PRO A 216 21.90 24.04 -13.79
C PRO A 216 22.56 25.36 -13.41
N LEU A 217 23.89 25.39 -13.47
CA LEU A 217 24.67 26.58 -13.19
C LEU A 217 24.44 27.67 -14.26
N LYS A 218 23.55 28.62 -13.98
CA LYS A 218 23.25 29.74 -14.88
C LYS A 218 24.27 30.87 -14.74
N LYS A 219 24.75 31.43 -15.86
CA LYS A 219 25.56 32.66 -15.89
C LYS A 219 24.75 33.86 -15.41
N TYR A 220 25.36 34.73 -14.61
CA TYR A 220 24.72 35.99 -14.19
C TYR A 220 24.88 37.04 -15.29
N SER A 221 23.86 37.89 -15.46
CA SER A 221 23.91 39.01 -16.42
C SER A 221 24.54 40.29 -15.84
N PHE A 222 24.68 40.37 -14.50
CA PHE A 222 25.25 41.52 -13.81
C PHE A 222 25.83 41.13 -12.44
N GLY A 223 26.68 41.97 -11.85
CA GLY A 223 27.34 41.74 -10.56
C GLY A 223 28.78 41.25 -10.68
N ALA A 224 29.44 40.97 -9.55
CA ALA A 224 30.85 40.57 -9.55
C ALA A 224 31.07 39.30 -10.39
N LEU A 225 30.26 38.25 -10.16
CA LEU A 225 30.37 36.96 -10.86
C LEU A 225 29.82 36.95 -12.29
N SER A 226 29.36 38.08 -12.84
CA SER A 226 29.11 38.16 -14.29
C SER A 226 30.36 38.52 -15.07
N GLN A 227 31.41 39.02 -14.40
CA GLN A 227 32.66 39.36 -15.06
C GLN A 227 33.48 38.10 -15.40
N PRO A 228 34.18 38.08 -16.53
CA PRO A 228 35.16 37.02 -16.84
C PRO A 228 36.34 37.03 -15.86
N GLY A 229 37.13 35.95 -15.87
CA GLY A 229 38.35 35.83 -15.08
C GLY A 229 38.16 35.12 -13.73
N PRO A 230 39.23 35.02 -12.93
CA PRO A 230 39.20 34.35 -11.63
C PRO A 230 38.41 35.18 -10.62
N HIS A 231 37.66 34.48 -9.77
CA HIS A 231 36.88 35.07 -8.67
C HIS A 231 37.36 34.50 -7.34
N SER A 232 37.45 35.33 -6.30
CA SER A 232 37.89 34.90 -4.98
C SER A 232 36.89 33.94 -4.32
N VAL A 233 37.42 32.92 -3.65
CA VAL A 233 36.65 31.98 -2.82
C VAL A 233 36.86 32.33 -1.35
N GLN A 234 35.81 32.77 -0.67
CA GLN A 234 35.89 33.31 0.69
C GLN A 234 35.62 32.23 1.76
N PRO A 235 36.40 32.18 2.85
CA PRO A 235 36.15 31.26 3.96
C PRO A 235 35.00 31.75 4.86
N LEU A 236 34.26 30.82 5.47
CA LEU A 236 33.09 31.14 6.31
C LEU A 236 33.29 30.91 7.81
N LEU A 237 34.43 30.39 8.26
CA LEU A 237 34.64 29.98 9.67
C LEU A 237 34.32 31.09 10.70
N LYS A 238 34.80 32.33 10.46
CA LYS A 238 34.52 33.48 11.34
C LYS A 238 33.02 33.85 11.33
N HIS A 239 32.38 33.76 10.17
CA HIS A 239 30.96 34.08 10.00
C HIS A 239 30.07 33.07 10.74
N ILE A 240 30.35 31.76 10.58
CA ILE A 240 29.63 30.67 11.25
C ILE A 240 29.68 30.85 12.77
N LYS A 241 30.88 31.02 13.35
CA LYS A 241 31.04 31.22 14.80
C LYS A 241 30.32 32.48 15.30
N LYS A 242 30.38 33.59 14.56
CA LYS A 242 29.69 34.83 14.93
C LYS A 242 28.18 34.66 14.93
N LYS A 243 27.62 34.01 13.91
CA LYS A 243 26.18 33.75 13.79
C LYS A 243 25.66 32.78 14.84
N ALA A 244 26.40 31.71 15.13
CA ALA A 244 26.06 30.78 16.21
C ALA A 244 26.01 31.49 17.57
N LYS A 245 27.02 32.31 17.89
CA LYS A 245 27.05 33.10 19.13
C LYS A 245 25.89 34.09 19.22
N MET A 246 25.53 34.75 18.12
CA MET A 246 24.42 35.69 18.07
C MET A 246 23.06 35.01 18.31
N ARG A 247 22.81 33.85 17.68
CA ARG A 247 21.59 33.06 17.89
C ARG A 247 21.49 32.54 19.33
N GLU A 248 22.62 32.14 19.92
CA GLU A 248 22.66 31.73 21.33
C GLU A 248 22.35 32.89 22.28
N GLN A 249 22.91 34.07 22.03
CA GLN A 249 22.61 35.27 22.83
C GLN A 249 21.12 35.67 22.75
N GLU A 250 20.50 35.59 21.57
CA GLU A 250 19.08 35.86 21.38
C GLU A 250 18.20 34.88 22.18
N ARG A 251 18.58 33.60 22.20
CA ARG A 251 17.94 32.54 22.99
C ARG A 251 18.00 32.84 24.49
N GLN A 252 19.18 33.15 24.99
CA GLN A 252 19.39 33.45 26.42
C GLN A 252 18.70 34.75 26.84
N ALA A 253 18.71 35.77 25.98
CA ALA A 253 18.02 37.04 26.23
C ALA A 253 16.49 36.90 26.31
N SER A 254 15.91 35.87 25.69
CA SER A 254 14.47 35.60 25.69
C SER A 254 14.06 34.59 26.77
N GLY A 255 14.93 34.28 27.74
CA GLY A 255 14.64 33.38 28.86
C GLY A 255 15.02 31.91 28.64
N GLY A 256 15.79 31.60 27.59
CA GLY A 256 16.25 30.24 27.30
C GLY A 256 15.18 29.36 26.62
N GLY A 257 15.46 28.05 26.52
CA GLY A 257 14.56 27.07 25.90
C GLY A 257 14.73 26.89 24.39
N GLU A 258 13.69 26.39 23.73
CA GLU A 258 13.65 26.21 22.28
C GLU A 258 13.25 27.52 21.59
N MET A 259 14.05 27.95 20.61
CA MET A 259 13.81 29.19 19.87
C MET A 259 13.82 28.94 18.37
N PHE A 260 12.84 29.52 17.68
CA PHE A 260 12.72 29.41 16.24
C PHE A 260 13.48 30.52 15.50
N PHE A 261 14.51 30.14 14.75
CA PHE A 261 15.40 31.08 14.05
C PHE A 261 15.10 31.26 12.56
N MET A 262 14.28 30.41 11.94
CA MET A 262 14.09 30.39 10.47
C MET A 262 13.02 31.40 10.02
N ARG A 263 13.25 32.67 10.33
CA ARG A 263 12.27 33.77 10.16
C ARG A 263 12.40 34.51 8.85
N THR A 264 13.60 34.65 8.31
CA THR A 264 13.85 35.44 7.10
C THR A 264 14.51 34.61 6.01
N PRO A 265 14.42 35.02 4.72
CA PRO A 265 15.16 34.37 3.63
C PRO A 265 16.68 34.32 3.86
N GLN A 266 17.23 35.27 4.62
CA GLN A 266 18.65 35.32 4.97
C GLN A 266 19.04 34.21 5.95
N ASP A 267 18.12 33.76 6.80
CA ASP A 267 18.36 32.68 7.76
C ASP A 267 18.42 31.30 7.09
N LEU A 268 17.84 31.16 5.89
CA LEU A 268 17.88 29.95 5.07
C LEU A 268 19.18 29.75 4.29
N THR A 269 20.18 30.60 4.52
CA THR A 269 21.44 30.53 3.79
C THR A 269 22.31 29.37 4.29
N GLY A 270 22.97 28.65 3.37
CA GLY A 270 23.99 27.67 3.74
C GLY A 270 25.30 28.27 4.28
N LYS A 271 25.39 29.59 4.48
CA LYS A 271 26.62 30.27 4.92
C LYS A 271 26.88 30.16 6.42
N ASP A 272 25.86 29.88 7.22
CA ASP A 272 25.95 29.69 8.67
C ASP A 272 25.26 28.40 9.11
N GLY A 273 25.25 28.13 10.43
CA GLY A 273 24.69 26.90 11.00
C GLY A 273 25.49 25.63 10.69
N ASP A 274 25.11 24.53 11.32
CA ASP A 274 25.63 23.20 11.01
C ASP A 274 24.88 22.63 9.81
N LEU A 275 25.60 21.99 8.89
CA LEU A 275 25.07 21.48 7.62
C LEU A 275 25.34 19.98 7.51
N ILE A 276 24.43 19.30 6.82
CA ILE A 276 24.58 17.95 6.32
C ILE A 276 24.27 17.96 4.82
N LEU A 277 24.76 16.97 4.09
CA LEU A 277 24.24 16.65 2.76
C LEU A 277 23.32 15.43 2.86
N ALA A 278 22.33 15.38 1.97
CA ALA A 278 21.46 14.23 1.82
C ALA A 278 21.36 13.92 0.33
N GLU A 279 21.93 12.79 -0.07
CA GLU A 279 21.86 12.25 -1.42
C GLU A 279 20.72 11.24 -1.49
N TYR A 280 19.77 11.48 -2.39
CA TYR A 280 18.61 10.61 -2.56
C TYR A 280 18.95 9.51 -3.56
N SER A 281 18.75 8.24 -3.17
CA SER A 281 18.99 7.11 -4.05
C SER A 281 17.95 7.01 -5.16
N GLU A 282 16.72 7.46 -4.90
CA GLU A 282 15.68 7.60 -5.93
C GLU A 282 16.02 8.75 -6.88
N GLU A 283 16.06 8.46 -8.19
CA GLU A 283 16.33 9.50 -9.19
C GLU A 283 15.27 10.61 -9.15
N ASN A 284 14.00 10.25 -9.06
CA ASN A 284 12.88 11.19 -8.99
C ASN A 284 11.87 10.71 -7.95
N GLY A 285 12.22 10.88 -6.67
CA GLY A 285 11.34 10.47 -5.56
C GLY A 285 9.93 11.08 -5.65
N PRO A 286 8.90 10.38 -5.14
CA PRO A 286 7.50 10.79 -5.32
C PRO A 286 7.18 12.13 -4.67
N LEU A 287 7.88 12.51 -3.60
CA LEU A 287 7.74 13.81 -2.96
C LEU A 287 9.11 14.41 -2.62
N MET A 288 9.25 15.71 -2.88
CA MET A 288 10.50 16.44 -2.65
C MET A 288 10.20 17.72 -1.87
N MET A 289 11.10 18.06 -0.94
CA MET A 289 11.00 19.30 -0.17
C MET A 289 11.52 20.50 -0.97
N GLN A 290 10.79 21.62 -0.91
CA GLN A 290 11.29 22.91 -1.39
C GLN A 290 12.25 23.55 -0.39
N VAL A 291 13.08 24.48 -0.86
CA VAL A 291 13.97 25.28 -0.02
C VAL A 291 13.16 26.02 1.05
N GLY A 292 13.55 25.85 2.31
CA GLY A 292 12.87 26.44 3.47
C GLY A 292 11.84 25.54 4.15
N MET A 293 11.54 24.37 3.60
CA MET A 293 10.81 23.32 4.32
C MET A 293 11.72 22.66 5.38
N ALA A 294 11.10 21.92 6.28
CA ALA A 294 11.75 21.34 7.45
C ALA A 294 11.44 19.85 7.52
N THR A 295 12.43 19.07 7.96
CA THR A 295 12.33 17.64 8.23
C THR A 295 13.00 17.33 9.55
N LYS A 296 12.51 16.31 10.28
CA LYS A 296 13.16 15.80 11.49
C LYS A 296 13.97 14.56 11.14
N ILE A 297 14.96 14.25 11.97
CA ILE A 297 15.64 12.96 11.98
C ILE A 297 15.14 12.20 13.22
N LYS A 298 14.57 11.03 13.01
CA LYS A 298 14.13 10.13 14.08
C LYS A 298 15.01 8.89 14.06
N ASN A 299 15.57 8.53 15.23
CA ASN A 299 16.40 7.34 15.39
C ASN A 299 15.50 6.23 15.95
N TYR A 300 14.89 5.45 15.05
CA TYR A 300 14.01 4.35 15.42
C TYR A 300 14.83 3.21 16.00
N TYR A 301 14.51 2.81 17.23
CA TYR A 301 15.20 1.73 17.92
C TYR A 301 14.19 0.72 18.48
N LYS A 302 14.41 -0.56 18.16
CA LYS A 302 13.64 -1.65 18.73
C LYS A 302 14.40 -2.26 19.90
N ARG A 303 13.74 -2.36 21.06
CA ARG A 303 14.37 -2.86 22.27
C ARG A 303 14.80 -4.32 22.16
N LYS A 304 15.94 -4.66 22.78
CA LYS A 304 16.36 -6.06 22.95
C LYS A 304 15.44 -6.79 23.94
N PRO A 305 15.19 -8.09 23.76
CA PRO A 305 14.43 -8.87 24.73
C PRO A 305 15.17 -8.93 26.08
N GLY A 306 14.43 -8.80 27.18
CA GLY A 306 14.99 -8.78 28.53
C GLY A 306 15.42 -7.38 28.98
N LYS A 307 16.63 -7.27 29.56
CA LYS A 307 17.17 -6.01 30.10
C LYS A 307 18.00 -5.29 29.03
N ASP A 308 17.39 -4.30 28.39
CA ASP A 308 18.02 -3.49 27.35
C ASP A 308 18.71 -2.25 27.96
N PRO A 309 20.02 -2.02 27.70
CA PRO A 309 20.72 -0.82 28.18
C PRO A 309 20.24 0.50 27.52
N GLY A 310 19.46 0.42 26.44
CA GLY A 310 18.98 1.59 25.70
C GLY A 310 19.58 1.69 24.30
N ALA A 311 19.06 2.63 23.50
CA ALA A 311 19.55 2.86 22.15
C ALA A 311 20.96 3.48 22.15
N PRO A 312 21.81 3.18 21.16
CA PRO A 312 23.05 3.92 20.93
C PRO A 312 22.79 5.41 20.67
N ASP A 313 23.67 6.28 21.16
CA ASP A 313 23.61 7.71 20.88
C ASP A 313 24.04 8.01 19.43
N CYS A 314 23.27 8.84 18.74
CA CYS A 314 23.57 9.32 17.40
C CYS A 314 23.90 10.81 17.42
N LYS A 315 24.78 11.25 16.51
CA LYS A 315 25.15 12.67 16.34
C LYS A 315 23.96 13.56 15.97
N TYR A 316 23.02 13.00 15.22
CA TYR A 316 21.84 13.68 14.71
C TYR A 316 20.56 12.94 15.10
N GLY A 317 19.48 13.70 15.25
CA GLY A 317 18.13 13.17 15.44
C GLY A 317 17.77 12.85 16.89
N GLU A 318 16.51 12.46 17.07
CA GLU A 318 15.90 12.13 18.35
C GLU A 318 15.54 10.64 18.40
N THR A 319 15.91 9.96 19.48
CA THR A 319 15.64 8.53 19.66
C THR A 319 14.17 8.24 19.92
N VAL A 320 13.59 7.34 19.13
CA VAL A 320 12.21 6.87 19.25
C VAL A 320 12.21 5.36 19.45
N TYR A 321 11.69 4.92 20.60
CA TYR A 321 11.49 3.50 20.88
C TYR A 321 10.22 3.02 20.18
N CYS A 322 10.35 2.11 19.23
CA CYS A 322 9.22 1.59 18.45
C CYS A 322 8.98 0.10 18.73
N HIS A 323 7.74 -0.23 19.09
CA HIS A 323 7.27 -1.63 19.16
C HIS A 323 6.80 -2.12 17.79
N THR A 324 6.06 -1.27 17.07
CA THR A 324 5.61 -1.49 15.70
C THR A 324 6.53 -0.71 14.75
N SER A 325 6.97 -1.35 13.67
CA SER A 325 7.82 -0.70 12.68
C SER A 325 7.06 0.40 11.93
N PRO A 326 7.68 1.57 11.69
CA PRO A 326 7.11 2.61 10.85
C PRO A 326 7.37 2.41 9.36
N PHE A 327 8.02 1.30 8.96
CA PHE A 327 8.35 0.90 7.58
C PHE A 327 7.58 -0.38 7.18
N LEU A 328 7.72 -0.81 5.91
CA LEU A 328 7.13 -2.09 5.45
C LEU A 328 7.78 -3.28 6.16
N GLY A 329 9.11 -3.25 6.33
CA GLY A 329 9.86 -4.26 7.09
C GLY A 329 9.86 -3.99 8.59
N SER A 330 10.04 -5.04 9.39
CA SER A 330 10.17 -4.96 10.84
C SER A 330 11.62 -4.70 11.24
N LEU A 331 11.83 -3.88 12.28
CA LEU A 331 13.15 -3.77 12.91
C LEU A 331 13.49 -5.04 13.70
N HIS A 332 14.77 -5.42 13.68
CA HIS A 332 15.33 -6.46 14.52
C HIS A 332 15.54 -5.95 15.96
N PRO A 333 15.40 -6.82 17.00
CA PRO A 333 15.69 -6.41 18.37
C PRO A 333 17.15 -5.91 18.52
N GLY A 334 17.31 -4.69 19.04
CA GLY A 334 18.59 -4.01 19.15
C GLY A 334 19.04 -3.26 17.90
N GLN A 335 18.25 -3.25 16.83
CA GLN A 335 18.55 -2.48 15.61
C GLN A 335 18.15 -1.01 15.81
N LEU A 336 19.05 -0.11 15.39
CA LEU A 336 18.81 1.32 15.25
C LEU A 336 18.76 1.66 13.77
N LEU A 337 17.74 2.41 13.36
CA LEU A 337 17.58 2.91 12.00
C LEU A 337 17.22 4.40 12.05
N GLN A 338 18.09 5.25 11.48
CA GLN A 338 17.79 6.67 11.35
C GLN A 338 16.87 6.89 10.15
N ALA A 339 15.99 7.88 10.25
CA ALA A 339 15.08 8.21 9.17
C ALA A 339 14.76 9.70 9.12
N PHE A 340 14.56 10.21 7.90
CA PHE A 340 13.88 11.47 7.71
C PHE A 340 12.39 11.30 7.91
N GLU A 341 11.83 12.25 8.64
CA GLU A 341 10.43 12.25 9.05
C GLU A 341 9.85 13.66 8.89
N ASN A 342 8.86 13.78 8.02
CA ASN A 342 8.08 15.00 7.80
C ASN A 342 6.66 14.66 7.31
N ASN A 343 5.87 15.68 6.96
CA ASN A 343 4.49 15.47 6.49
C ASN A 343 4.39 14.94 5.05
N LEU A 344 5.47 14.99 4.27
CA LEU A 344 5.51 14.48 2.90
C LEU A 344 5.81 12.98 2.88
N PHE A 345 6.91 12.57 3.52
CA PHE A 345 7.41 11.21 3.46
C PHE A 345 8.17 10.83 4.73
N ARG A 346 8.33 9.52 4.90
CA ARG A 346 9.33 8.91 5.78
C ARG A 346 10.35 8.16 4.92
N ALA A 347 11.64 8.29 5.18
CA ALA A 347 12.66 7.55 4.42
C ALA A 347 13.83 7.17 5.34
N PRO A 348 14.34 5.93 5.28
CA PRO A 348 15.53 5.55 6.03
C PRO A 348 16.74 6.32 5.50
N ILE A 349 17.62 6.74 6.42
CA ILE A 349 18.84 7.48 6.09
C ILE A 349 20.06 6.80 6.72
N TYR A 350 21.17 6.80 6.00
CA TYR A 350 22.41 6.17 6.42
C TYR A 350 23.54 7.18 6.42
N LEU A 351 24.17 7.37 7.57
CA LEU A 351 25.26 8.33 7.74
C LEU A 351 26.55 7.78 7.12
N HIS A 352 27.10 8.53 6.18
CA HIS A 352 28.37 8.29 5.51
C HIS A 352 29.32 9.48 5.71
N LYS A 353 30.60 9.25 5.39
CA LYS A 353 31.62 10.30 5.41
C LYS A 353 31.76 10.90 4.02
N MET A 354 31.81 12.22 3.96
CA MET A 354 32.12 12.92 2.71
C MET A 354 33.53 12.53 2.24
N PRO A 355 33.78 12.32 0.94
CA PRO A 355 35.13 12.17 0.41
C PRO A 355 36.02 13.37 0.77
N GLU A 356 37.28 13.11 1.12
CA GLU A 356 38.26 14.14 1.52
C GLU A 356 38.60 15.14 0.39
N THR A 357 38.20 14.84 -0.85
CA THR A 357 38.39 15.68 -2.03
C THR A 357 37.32 16.76 -2.21
N ASP A 358 36.18 16.61 -1.53
CA ASP A 358 34.95 17.31 -1.89
C ASP A 358 34.62 18.43 -0.90
N PHE A 359 34.24 19.59 -1.44
CA PHE A 359 33.86 20.77 -0.65
C PHE A 359 32.52 21.33 -1.09
N LEU A 360 31.80 21.95 -0.15
CA LEU A 360 30.59 22.70 -0.47
C LEU A 360 30.94 24.12 -0.95
N ILE A 361 30.62 24.41 -2.21
CA ILE A 361 30.75 25.75 -2.80
C ILE A 361 29.39 26.45 -2.82
N ILE A 362 29.29 27.58 -2.12
CA ILE A 362 28.12 28.44 -2.13
C ILE A 362 28.39 29.60 -3.08
N ARG A 363 27.65 29.62 -4.19
CA ARG A 363 27.75 30.67 -5.21
C ARG A 363 26.63 31.68 -5.05
N THR A 364 26.99 32.96 -4.90
CA THR A 364 26.03 34.07 -4.99
C THR A 364 26.48 35.07 -6.05
N ARG A 365 25.65 36.06 -6.40
CA ARG A 365 26.04 37.10 -7.36
C ARG A 365 27.31 37.87 -6.95
N GLN A 366 27.57 37.94 -5.64
CA GLN A 366 28.66 38.72 -5.05
C GLN A 366 29.99 37.97 -5.00
N GLY A 367 29.97 36.64 -4.86
CA GLY A 367 31.20 35.88 -4.60
C GLY A 367 30.96 34.38 -4.50
N TYR A 368 32.06 33.64 -4.45
CA TYR A 368 32.09 32.24 -4.03
C TYR A 368 32.44 32.15 -2.55
N TYR A 369 31.81 31.22 -1.84
CA TYR A 369 32.14 30.88 -0.47
C TYR A 369 32.36 29.37 -0.38
N ILE A 370 33.28 28.95 0.50
CA ILE A 370 33.61 27.54 0.70
C ILE A 370 33.36 27.12 2.14
N ARG A 371 32.89 25.88 2.30
CA ARG A 371 32.74 25.21 3.58
C ARG A 371 33.23 23.77 3.50
N GLU A 372 33.85 23.35 4.59
CA GLU A 372 34.05 21.94 4.91
C GLU A 372 32.71 21.32 5.33
N LEU A 373 32.47 20.09 4.87
CA LEU A 373 31.28 19.31 5.20
C LEU A 373 31.72 17.84 5.27
N VAL A 374 31.46 17.21 6.42
CA VAL A 374 31.99 15.87 6.72
C VAL A 374 30.90 14.79 6.75
N ASP A 375 29.66 15.17 7.04
CA ASP A 375 28.54 14.24 7.19
C ASP A 375 27.60 14.33 5.97
N ILE A 376 27.51 13.22 5.24
CA ILE A 376 26.56 13.04 4.13
C ILE A 376 25.67 11.84 4.45
N PHE A 377 24.37 11.99 4.22
CA PHE A 377 23.40 10.92 4.35
C PHE A 377 23.03 10.38 2.98
N VAL A 378 23.02 9.05 2.84
CA VAL A 378 22.30 8.38 1.75
C VAL A 378 20.87 8.18 2.21
N VAL A 379 19.90 8.59 1.40
CA VAL A 379 18.47 8.45 1.68
C VAL A 379 17.91 7.35 0.81
N GLY A 380 17.36 6.32 1.44
CA GLY A 380 16.71 5.20 0.75
C GLY A 380 15.33 5.57 0.19
N GLN A 381 14.62 4.54 -0.25
CA GLN A 381 13.29 4.70 -0.85
C GLN A 381 12.30 5.38 0.10
N GLN A 382 11.49 6.30 -0.44
CA GLN A 382 10.49 7.01 0.35
C GLN A 382 9.29 6.12 0.66
N CYS A 383 8.77 6.23 1.89
CA CYS A 383 7.44 5.82 2.30
C CYS A 383 6.52 7.07 2.30
N PRO A 384 5.74 7.31 1.24
CA PRO A 384 4.96 8.54 1.11
C PRO A 384 3.86 8.64 2.18
N LEU A 385 3.76 9.80 2.83
CA LEU A 385 2.72 10.12 3.81
C LEU A 385 1.69 11.10 3.25
N PHE A 386 2.02 11.78 2.15
CA PHE A 386 1.13 12.68 1.43
C PHE A 386 0.80 12.13 0.04
N GLU A 387 -0.46 12.18 -0.35
CA GLU A 387 -0.90 11.68 -1.66
C GLU A 387 -0.67 12.74 -2.75
N VAL A 388 -0.07 12.32 -3.86
CA VAL A 388 0.13 13.15 -5.05
C VAL A 388 -1.13 13.11 -5.92
N PRO A 389 -1.72 14.26 -6.29
CA PRO A 389 -2.91 14.27 -7.13
C PRO A 389 -2.58 13.81 -8.56
N GLY A 390 -3.56 13.19 -9.23
CA GLY A 390 -3.45 12.89 -10.66
C GLY A 390 -3.63 14.14 -11.55
N PRO A 391 -3.04 14.16 -12.76
CA PRO A 391 -3.21 15.26 -13.72
C PRO A 391 -4.70 15.56 -13.98
N ASN A 392 -5.04 16.86 -14.05
CA ASN A 392 -6.43 17.34 -14.24
C ASN A 392 -7.49 16.86 -13.23
N SER A 393 -7.10 16.24 -12.12
CA SER A 393 -8.03 15.85 -11.05
C SER A 393 -8.70 17.05 -10.38
N LYS A 394 -9.85 16.82 -9.72
CA LYS A 394 -10.55 17.84 -8.92
C LYS A 394 -9.63 18.46 -7.87
N ARG A 395 -8.75 17.66 -7.25
CA ARG A 395 -7.76 18.10 -6.26
C ARG A 395 -6.65 18.97 -6.86
N ALA A 396 -6.09 18.59 -8.01
CA ALA A 396 -5.08 19.40 -8.71
C ALA A 396 -5.65 20.77 -9.14
N ASN A 397 -6.85 20.78 -9.73
CA ASN A 397 -7.52 22.01 -10.15
C ASN A 397 -7.87 22.94 -8.98
N THR A 398 -8.29 22.35 -7.85
CA THR A 398 -8.55 23.09 -6.60
C THR A 398 -7.28 23.73 -6.07
N HIS A 399 -6.17 23.00 -6.02
CA HIS A 399 -4.88 23.54 -5.60
C HIS A 399 -4.43 24.73 -6.45
N ILE A 400 -4.48 24.61 -7.79
CA ILE A 400 -4.09 25.71 -8.70
C ILE A 400 -4.93 26.96 -8.44
N ARG A 401 -6.26 26.78 -8.28
CA ARG A 401 -7.20 27.86 -8.00
C ARG A 401 -6.88 28.57 -6.69
N ASP A 402 -6.64 27.81 -5.63
CA ASP A 402 -6.41 28.35 -4.28
C ASP A 402 -5.01 28.98 -4.18
N PHE A 403 -4.01 28.41 -4.84
CA PHE A 403 -2.67 28.97 -4.94
C PHE A 403 -2.64 30.30 -5.73
N LEU A 404 -3.41 30.38 -6.83
CA LEU A 404 -3.63 31.66 -7.54
C LEU A 404 -4.29 32.69 -6.62
N GLN A 405 -5.27 32.27 -5.81
CA GLN A 405 -5.96 33.16 -4.88
C GLN A 405 -5.03 33.69 -3.78
N VAL A 406 -4.18 32.82 -3.20
CA VAL A 406 -3.13 33.20 -2.24
C VAL A 406 -2.18 34.22 -2.86
N PHE A 407 -1.74 33.99 -4.09
CA PHE A 407 -0.85 34.93 -4.79
C PHE A 407 -1.51 36.31 -4.98
N ILE A 408 -2.78 36.36 -5.38
CA ILE A 408 -3.55 37.60 -5.54
C ILE A 408 -3.64 38.35 -4.21
N TYR A 409 -4.00 37.69 -3.12
CA TYR A 409 -4.09 38.35 -1.81
C TYR A 409 -2.74 38.87 -1.34
N ARG A 410 -1.65 38.14 -1.55
CA ARG A 410 -0.29 38.60 -1.23
C ARG A 410 0.14 39.80 -2.08
N LEU A 411 -0.28 39.89 -3.35
CA LEU A 411 -0.07 41.09 -4.15
C LEU A 411 -0.81 42.31 -3.59
N PHE A 412 -2.06 42.15 -3.14
CA PHE A 412 -2.78 43.23 -2.46
C PHE A 412 -2.09 43.65 -1.16
N TRP A 413 -1.62 42.70 -0.35
CA TRP A 413 -0.84 43.01 0.86
C TRP A 413 0.45 43.79 0.55
N LYS A 414 1.10 43.47 -0.57
CA LYS A 414 2.32 44.15 -1.06
C LYS A 414 2.05 45.56 -1.61
N SER A 415 0.83 45.87 -2.06
CA SER A 415 0.46 47.20 -2.56
C SER A 415 0.58 48.26 -1.47
N ALA A 416 1.35 49.32 -1.74
CA ALA A 416 1.46 50.49 -0.87
C ALA A 416 0.29 51.47 -1.02
N ASP A 417 -0.45 51.42 -2.13
CA ASP A 417 -1.57 52.33 -2.41
C ASP A 417 -2.76 52.14 -1.46
N ARG A 418 -3.59 53.19 -1.35
CA ARG A 418 -4.86 53.22 -0.60
C ARG A 418 -5.95 53.90 -1.47
N PRO A 419 -7.02 53.18 -1.88
CA PRO A 419 -7.25 51.74 -1.71
C PRO A 419 -6.18 50.88 -2.40
N ARG A 420 -5.95 49.66 -1.88
CA ARG A 420 -4.93 48.74 -2.44
C ARG A 420 -5.31 48.39 -3.88
N ARG A 421 -4.32 48.37 -4.79
CA ARG A 421 -4.55 48.06 -6.21
C ARG A 421 -3.43 47.20 -6.78
N ILE A 422 -3.77 46.39 -7.79
CA ILE A 422 -2.83 45.51 -8.48
C ILE A 422 -3.10 45.54 -10.00
N ARG A 423 -2.14 45.08 -10.79
CA ARG A 423 -2.26 45.00 -12.26
C ARG A 423 -2.47 43.56 -12.72
N MET A 424 -3.24 43.39 -13.79
CA MET A 424 -3.44 42.08 -14.44
C MET A 424 -2.12 41.49 -14.95
N GLU A 425 -1.24 42.35 -15.49
CA GLU A 425 0.06 41.96 -16.05
C GLU A 425 0.95 41.23 -15.03
N ASP A 426 0.95 41.69 -13.78
CA ASP A 426 1.78 41.10 -12.71
C ASP A 426 1.33 39.66 -12.40
N ILE A 427 0.03 39.39 -12.45
CA ILE A 427 -0.53 38.05 -12.28
C ILE A 427 -0.26 37.19 -13.52
N LYS A 428 -0.48 37.73 -14.73
CA LYS A 428 -0.26 36.99 -15.99
C LYS A 428 1.21 36.63 -16.20
N LYS A 429 2.14 37.45 -15.71
CA LYS A 429 3.58 37.17 -15.70
C LYS A 429 3.94 36.01 -14.78
N ALA A 430 3.28 35.91 -13.62
CA ALA A 430 3.48 34.81 -12.67
C ALA A 430 2.77 33.51 -13.10
N PHE A 431 1.62 33.63 -13.75
CA PHE A 431 0.77 32.52 -14.23
C PHE A 431 0.54 32.61 -15.75
N PRO A 432 1.58 32.39 -16.58
CA PRO A 432 1.48 32.53 -18.02
C PRO A 432 0.56 31.51 -18.68
N SER A 433 0.39 30.32 -18.10
CA SER A 433 -0.53 29.28 -18.59
C SER A 433 -2.01 29.61 -18.36
N HIS A 434 -2.32 30.55 -17.48
CA HIS A 434 -3.70 30.89 -17.15
C HIS A 434 -4.27 31.90 -18.14
N SER A 435 -5.52 31.65 -18.57
CA SER A 435 -6.27 32.62 -19.36
C SER A 435 -6.68 33.81 -18.48
N GLU A 436 -6.71 35.01 -19.06
CA GLU A 436 -7.15 36.19 -18.32
C GLU A 436 -8.58 36.07 -17.80
N SER A 437 -9.44 35.32 -18.50
CA SER A 437 -10.81 35.06 -18.04
C SER A 437 -10.81 34.27 -16.73
N SER A 438 -9.92 33.29 -16.58
CA SER A 438 -9.77 32.53 -15.33
C SER A 438 -9.33 33.44 -14.18
N ILE A 439 -8.34 34.30 -14.43
CA ILE A 439 -7.84 35.27 -13.44
C ILE A 439 -8.95 36.27 -13.06
N ARG A 440 -9.71 36.78 -14.04
CA ARG A 440 -10.84 37.70 -13.80
C ARG A 440 -11.90 37.07 -12.90
N LYS A 441 -12.19 35.75 -13.03
CA LYS A 441 -13.13 35.06 -12.13
C LYS A 441 -12.70 35.10 -10.66
N ARG A 442 -11.40 35.15 -10.37
CA ARG A 442 -10.87 35.28 -9.00
C ARG A 442 -10.89 36.73 -8.52
N LEU A 443 -10.47 37.66 -9.38
CA LEU A 443 -10.42 39.09 -9.04
C LEU A 443 -11.81 39.70 -8.77
N LYS A 444 -12.85 39.31 -9.53
CA LYS A 444 -14.22 39.83 -9.36
C LYS A 444 -14.80 39.63 -7.95
N LEU A 445 -14.29 38.66 -7.19
CA LEU A 445 -14.74 38.41 -5.82
C LEU A 445 -14.27 39.52 -4.87
N CYS A 446 -13.03 39.97 -4.99
CA CYS A 446 -12.38 40.87 -4.04
C CYS A 446 -12.04 42.27 -4.58
N ALA A 447 -12.11 42.49 -5.89
CA ALA A 447 -11.66 43.72 -6.54
C ALA A 447 -12.56 44.17 -7.68
N ASP A 448 -12.58 45.48 -7.91
CA ASP A 448 -13.27 46.15 -9.01
C ASP A 448 -12.27 46.60 -10.08
N PHE A 449 -12.68 46.46 -11.34
CA PHE A 449 -11.88 46.90 -12.48
C PHE A 449 -12.03 48.41 -12.70
N LYS A 450 -10.91 49.15 -12.70
CA LYS A 450 -10.85 50.57 -13.01
C LYS A 450 -9.96 50.80 -14.23
N ARG A 451 -10.58 51.28 -15.31
CA ARG A 451 -9.89 51.69 -16.53
C ARG A 451 -9.29 53.07 -16.33
N THR A 452 -7.99 53.20 -16.45
CA THR A 452 -7.29 54.49 -16.51
C THR A 452 -6.99 54.77 -17.98
N GLY A 453 -7.08 56.02 -18.44
CA GLY A 453 -6.97 56.38 -19.87
C GLY A 453 -5.58 56.21 -20.51
N MET A 454 -4.61 55.68 -19.75
CA MET A 454 -3.32 55.20 -20.25
C MET A 454 -3.34 53.67 -20.11
N ASP A 455 -2.70 52.94 -21.02
CA ASP A 455 -2.69 51.46 -21.20
C ASP A 455 -2.51 50.57 -19.95
N SER A 456 -2.39 51.13 -18.74
CA SER A 456 -2.38 50.42 -17.48
C SER A 456 -3.76 50.43 -16.80
N ASN A 457 -4.46 49.31 -16.92
CA ASN A 457 -5.70 49.05 -16.18
C ASN A 457 -5.40 48.51 -14.77
N TRP A 458 -6.17 48.97 -13.77
CA TRP A 458 -5.98 48.58 -12.37
C TRP A 458 -7.17 47.79 -11.82
N TRP A 459 -6.87 46.80 -10.98
CA TRP A 459 -7.83 46.13 -10.12
C TRP A 459 -7.71 46.71 -8.72
N VAL A 460 -8.74 47.42 -8.29
CA VAL A 460 -8.79 48.11 -7.00
C VAL A 460 -9.59 47.25 -6.02
N LEU A 461 -9.03 47.00 -4.84
CA LEU A 461 -9.70 46.22 -3.79
C LEU A 461 -11.04 46.89 -3.44
N LYS A 462 -12.11 46.10 -3.33
CA LYS A 462 -13.42 46.64 -2.95
C LYS A 462 -13.38 47.15 -1.51
N SER A 463 -14.14 48.21 -1.23
CA SER A 463 -14.18 48.84 0.10
C SER A 463 -14.88 47.98 1.16
N ASP A 464 -15.80 47.11 0.73
CA ASP A 464 -16.55 46.17 1.58
C ASP A 464 -15.82 44.83 1.79
N PHE A 465 -14.72 44.59 1.07
CA PHE A 465 -13.98 43.33 1.14
C PHE A 465 -12.86 43.38 2.19
N ARG A 466 -12.99 42.57 3.24
CA ARG A 466 -11.90 42.34 4.21
C ARG A 466 -10.85 41.43 3.59
N LEU A 467 -9.65 41.97 3.38
CA LEU A 467 -8.51 41.18 2.94
C LEU A 467 -8.14 40.14 4.02
N PRO A 468 -8.02 38.84 3.68
CA PRO A 468 -7.66 37.82 4.67
C PRO A 468 -6.33 38.10 5.36
N THR A 469 -6.23 37.75 6.65
CA THR A 469 -5.00 37.90 7.46
C THR A 469 -3.93 36.90 7.02
N GLU A 470 -2.70 37.07 7.51
CA GLU A 470 -1.60 36.18 7.14
C GLU A 470 -1.89 34.72 7.56
N GLU A 471 -2.47 34.49 8.74
CA GLU A 471 -2.85 33.17 9.23
C GLU A 471 -3.94 32.53 8.37
N GLU A 472 -4.95 33.30 7.98
CA GLU A 472 -6.01 32.83 7.06
C GLU A 472 -5.43 32.46 5.68
N ILE A 473 -4.43 33.23 5.20
CA ILE A 473 -3.74 32.94 3.94
C ILE A 473 -2.91 31.66 4.03
N ARG A 474 -2.22 31.44 5.15
CA ARG A 474 -1.43 30.22 5.39
C ARG A 474 -2.30 28.98 5.49
N ALA A 475 -3.52 29.10 6.01
CA ALA A 475 -4.47 27.99 6.10
C ALA A 475 -5.07 27.58 4.74
N MET A 476 -5.05 28.45 3.72
CA MET A 476 -5.61 28.14 2.40
C MET A 476 -4.78 27.14 1.61
N VAL A 477 -3.45 27.27 1.62
CA VAL A 477 -2.55 26.39 0.87
C VAL A 477 -1.31 26.10 1.71
N SER A 478 -1.02 24.80 1.91
CA SER A 478 0.17 24.37 2.64
C SER A 478 1.36 24.14 1.71
N PRO A 479 2.61 24.25 2.21
CA PRO A 479 3.82 23.89 1.46
C PRO A 479 3.79 22.46 0.90
N GLU A 480 3.21 21.52 1.64
CA GLU A 480 3.10 20.11 1.24
C GLU A 480 2.19 19.94 0.01
N GLN A 481 1.07 20.67 -0.05
CA GLN A 481 0.19 20.67 -1.21
C GLN A 481 0.91 21.18 -2.47
N CYS A 482 1.75 22.21 -2.33
CA CYS A 482 2.56 22.70 -3.44
C CYS A 482 3.56 21.65 -3.92
N CYS A 483 4.24 20.95 -3.01
CA CYS A 483 5.21 19.91 -3.36
C CYS A 483 4.56 18.73 -4.08
N ALA A 484 3.38 18.29 -3.62
CA ALA A 484 2.60 17.25 -4.29
C ALA A 484 2.18 17.67 -5.70
N TYR A 485 1.72 18.92 -5.87
CA TYR A 485 1.40 19.45 -7.18
C TYR A 485 2.62 19.55 -8.10
N TYR A 486 3.78 19.99 -7.58
CA TYR A 486 5.03 20.05 -8.35
C TYR A 486 5.51 18.68 -8.79
N SER A 487 5.41 17.66 -7.94
CA SER A 487 5.71 16.28 -8.28
C SER A 487 4.85 15.78 -9.44
N MET A 488 3.53 16.03 -9.38
CA MET A 488 2.59 15.67 -10.44
C MET A 488 2.97 16.29 -11.79
N ILE A 489 3.14 17.62 -11.88
CA ILE A 489 3.45 18.26 -13.16
C ILE A 489 4.86 17.90 -13.69
N ALA A 490 5.82 17.62 -12.80
CA ALA A 490 7.16 17.18 -13.21
C ALA A 490 7.11 15.77 -13.81
N ALA A 491 6.37 14.85 -13.18
CA ALA A 491 6.18 13.50 -13.69
C ALA A 491 5.35 13.49 -14.99
N GLU A 492 4.28 14.28 -15.06
CA GLU A 492 3.47 14.45 -16.27
C GLU A 492 4.33 14.93 -17.46
N GLN A 493 5.26 15.87 -17.23
CA GLN A 493 6.17 16.31 -18.28
C GLN A 493 7.13 15.21 -18.71
N ARG A 494 7.67 14.40 -17.78
CA ARG A 494 8.56 13.27 -18.11
C ARG A 494 7.82 12.21 -18.94
N LEU A 495 6.59 11.88 -18.56
CA LEU A 495 5.77 10.93 -19.32
C LEU A 495 5.44 11.45 -20.72
N LYS A 496 5.13 12.74 -20.85
CA LYS A 496 4.95 13.40 -22.16
C LYS A 496 6.21 13.34 -23.01
N ASP A 497 7.38 13.54 -22.40
CA ASP A 497 8.67 13.43 -23.09
C ASP A 497 8.98 11.99 -23.52
N ALA A 498 8.50 10.98 -22.77
CA ALA A 498 8.61 9.56 -23.10
C ALA A 498 7.57 9.08 -24.14
N GLY A 499 6.71 9.97 -24.64
CA GLY A 499 5.72 9.65 -25.68
C GLY A 499 4.35 9.22 -25.17
N TYR A 500 4.13 9.18 -23.85
CA TYR A 500 2.81 8.92 -23.28
C TYR A 500 1.93 10.17 -23.41
N GLY A 501 0.77 10.03 -24.06
CA GLY A 501 -0.18 11.12 -24.26
C GLY A 501 -1.10 11.31 -23.05
N GLU A 502 -1.83 12.43 -23.02
CA GLU A 502 -2.77 12.73 -21.93
C GLU A 502 -3.87 11.67 -21.75
N LYS A 503 -4.19 10.94 -22.83
CA LYS A 503 -5.14 9.82 -22.80
C LYS A 503 -4.65 8.62 -21.96
N SER A 504 -3.34 8.46 -21.81
CA SER A 504 -2.73 7.37 -21.03
C SER A 504 -2.72 7.64 -19.53
N PHE A 505 -3.01 8.87 -19.08
CA PHE A 505 -2.89 9.29 -17.68
C PHE A 505 -4.20 9.31 -16.90
N PHE A 506 -5.34 9.18 -17.56
CA PHE A 506 -6.65 9.35 -16.92
C PHE A 506 -6.93 8.23 -15.92
N ALA A 507 -6.68 8.48 -14.63
CA ALA A 507 -7.22 7.66 -13.56
C ALA A 507 -8.77 7.73 -13.63
N PRO A 508 -9.48 6.60 -13.78
CA PRO A 508 -10.93 6.59 -13.73
C PRO A 508 -11.41 7.03 -12.34
N GLU A 509 -12.62 7.59 -12.30
CA GLU A 509 -13.35 7.80 -11.05
C GLU A 509 -13.54 6.45 -10.32
N GLU A 510 -13.65 6.50 -8.98
CA GLU A 510 -13.43 5.40 -8.01
C GLU A 510 -14.18 4.07 -8.27
N GLU A 511 -15.15 4.03 -9.18
CA GLU A 511 -16.04 2.88 -9.43
C GLU A 511 -15.50 1.84 -10.42
N ASN A 512 -14.46 2.15 -11.22
CA ASN A 512 -13.88 1.22 -12.24
C ASN A 512 -12.36 1.00 -12.08
N GLU A 513 -11.86 0.86 -10.85
CA GLU A 513 -10.42 0.74 -10.57
C GLU A 513 -9.78 -0.56 -11.09
N GLU A 514 -10.46 -1.72 -11.01
CA GLU A 514 -9.82 -3.02 -11.25
C GLU A 514 -9.47 -3.27 -12.73
N ASP A 515 -10.39 -2.97 -13.65
CA ASP A 515 -10.17 -3.14 -15.10
C ASP A 515 -9.16 -2.13 -15.67
N PHE A 516 -9.06 -0.95 -15.05
CA PHE A 516 -8.09 0.06 -15.46
C PHE A 516 -6.68 -0.27 -14.99
N GLN A 517 -6.55 -0.85 -13.80
CA GLN A 517 -5.27 -1.31 -13.26
C GLN A 517 -4.62 -2.40 -14.12
N MET A 518 -5.37 -3.15 -14.93
CA MET A 518 -4.81 -4.15 -15.86
C MET A 518 -4.42 -3.58 -17.24
N LYS A 519 -4.95 -2.41 -17.62
CA LYS A 519 -4.73 -1.78 -18.94
C LYS A 519 -3.74 -0.61 -18.92
N ILE A 520 -3.21 -0.26 -17.75
CA ILE A 520 -2.25 0.82 -17.58
C ILE A 520 -0.84 0.35 -17.97
N ASP A 521 -0.16 1.17 -18.77
CA ASP A 521 1.23 0.94 -19.17
C ASP A 521 2.16 0.94 -17.95
N ASP A 522 3.23 0.14 -18.01
CA ASP A 522 4.15 -0.07 -16.89
C ASP A 522 4.82 1.23 -16.42
N GLU A 523 5.28 2.07 -17.34
CA GLU A 523 5.86 3.38 -17.01
C GLU A 523 4.85 4.33 -16.36
N VAL A 524 3.56 4.21 -16.68
CA VAL A 524 2.52 5.03 -16.02
C VAL A 524 2.26 4.52 -14.60
N ARG A 525 2.50 3.24 -14.29
CA ARG A 525 2.42 2.72 -12.91
C ARG A 525 3.45 3.35 -11.99
N THR A 526 4.62 3.74 -12.51
CA THR A 526 5.70 4.38 -11.73
C THR A 526 5.37 5.82 -11.35
N ALA A 527 4.33 6.42 -11.98
CA ALA A 527 3.94 7.80 -11.73
C ALA A 527 3.57 8.04 -10.25
N PRO A 528 3.93 9.22 -9.69
CA PRO A 528 3.80 9.48 -8.26
C PRO A 528 2.35 9.45 -7.75
N TRP A 529 1.36 9.79 -8.58
CA TRP A 529 -0.05 9.68 -8.20
C TRP A 529 -0.53 8.23 -8.06
N ASN A 530 0.10 7.28 -8.77
CA ASN A 530 -0.21 5.87 -8.65
C ASN A 530 0.50 5.25 -7.45
N THR A 531 1.81 5.48 -7.32
CA THR A 531 2.65 4.91 -6.25
C THR A 531 2.26 5.44 -4.87
N THR A 532 2.04 6.75 -4.72
CA THR A 532 1.61 7.32 -3.42
C THR A 532 0.21 6.85 -3.02
N ARG A 533 -0.74 6.76 -3.97
CA ARG A 533 -2.10 6.24 -3.72
C ARG A 533 -2.07 4.79 -3.29
N ALA A 534 -1.29 3.95 -3.98
CA ALA A 534 -1.13 2.53 -3.64
C ALA A 534 -0.52 2.36 -2.23
N PHE A 535 0.59 3.04 -1.96
CA PHE A 535 1.28 2.95 -0.67
C PHE A 535 0.40 3.41 0.50
N ILE A 536 -0.27 4.55 0.38
CA ILE A 536 -1.15 5.09 1.43
C ILE A 536 -2.36 4.19 1.65
N ALA A 537 -2.91 3.58 0.59
CA ALA A 537 -4.00 2.60 0.72
C ALA A 537 -3.55 1.34 1.46
N ALA A 538 -2.35 0.84 1.16
CA ALA A 538 -1.75 -0.31 1.85
C ALA A 538 -1.44 -0.02 3.31
N MET A 539 -0.92 1.17 3.63
CA MET A 539 -0.67 1.62 5.00
C MET A 539 -1.96 1.71 5.84
N LYS A 540 -3.10 1.94 5.19
CA LYS A 540 -4.44 1.93 5.81
C LYS A 540 -5.08 0.54 5.86
N GLY A 541 -4.39 -0.51 5.42
CA GLY A 541 -4.89 -1.89 5.39
C GLY A 541 -5.94 -2.16 4.30
N LYS A 542 -6.15 -1.24 3.35
CA LYS A 542 -7.17 -1.40 2.29
C LYS A 542 -6.74 -2.38 1.19
N CYS A 543 -5.44 -2.57 0.99
CA CYS A 543 -4.86 -3.44 -0.03
C CYS A 543 -3.45 -3.89 0.40
N LEU A 544 -2.84 -4.79 -0.38
CA LEU A 544 -1.41 -5.10 -0.29
C LEU A 544 -0.66 -4.43 -1.46
N LEU A 545 0.67 -4.52 -1.44
CA LEU A 545 1.54 -4.01 -2.50
C LEU A 545 2.19 -5.16 -3.28
N GLU A 546 2.32 -4.99 -4.58
CA GLU A 546 3.19 -5.82 -5.42
C GLU A 546 4.64 -5.39 -5.17
N VAL A 547 5.23 -5.90 -4.08
CA VAL A 547 6.56 -5.49 -3.61
C VAL A 547 7.68 -5.77 -4.60
N THR A 548 7.56 -6.82 -5.40
CA THR A 548 8.46 -7.15 -6.51
C THR A 548 7.71 -6.93 -7.81
N GLY A 549 8.03 -5.86 -8.54
CA GLY A 549 7.29 -5.49 -9.75
C GLY A 549 7.96 -4.33 -10.47
N VAL A 550 7.31 -3.89 -11.55
CA VAL A 550 7.88 -2.90 -12.49
C VAL A 550 8.04 -1.49 -11.90
N ALA A 551 7.34 -1.19 -10.79
CA ALA A 551 7.44 0.10 -10.11
C ALA A 551 8.59 0.16 -9.07
N ASP A 552 9.54 -0.78 -9.12
CA ASP A 552 10.77 -0.70 -8.33
C ASP A 552 11.68 0.42 -8.88
N PRO A 553 11.93 1.49 -8.11
CA PRO A 553 12.72 2.63 -8.59
C PRO A 553 14.21 2.31 -8.79
N THR A 554 14.70 1.16 -8.30
CA THR A 554 16.10 0.74 -8.46
C THR A 554 16.33 -0.05 -9.74
N GLY A 555 15.28 -0.70 -10.26
CA GLY A 555 15.36 -1.59 -11.42
C GLY A 555 16.13 -2.91 -11.19
N CYS A 556 16.62 -3.17 -9.99
CA CYS A 556 17.47 -4.33 -9.66
C CYS A 556 16.99 -5.14 -8.43
N GLY A 557 15.80 -4.86 -7.89
CA GLY A 557 15.20 -5.63 -6.78
C GLY A 557 15.66 -5.19 -5.39
N GLU A 558 16.26 -3.99 -5.27
CA GLU A 558 16.68 -3.36 -4.02
C GLU A 558 15.70 -2.29 -3.51
N GLY A 559 14.61 -2.07 -4.26
CA GLY A 559 13.49 -1.22 -3.89
C GLY A 559 12.17 -1.98 -3.92
N PHE A 560 11.14 -1.34 -3.38
CA PHE A 560 9.77 -1.82 -3.38
C PHE A 560 9.03 -1.27 -4.60
N SER A 561 8.27 -2.12 -5.27
CA SER A 561 7.27 -1.70 -6.24
C SER A 561 5.96 -1.31 -5.53
N TYR A 562 5.47 -0.09 -5.78
CA TYR A 562 4.25 0.44 -5.17
C TYR A 562 3.05 0.32 -6.12
N VAL A 563 2.61 -0.91 -6.36
CA VAL A 563 1.41 -1.22 -7.15
C VAL A 563 0.39 -1.95 -6.28
N LYS A 564 -0.88 -1.58 -6.38
CA LYS A 564 -1.98 -2.12 -5.57
C LYS A 564 -2.30 -3.56 -5.98
N ILE A 565 -2.33 -4.48 -5.02
CA ILE A 565 -2.85 -5.84 -5.18
C ILE A 565 -3.95 -6.12 -4.14
N PRO A 566 -4.94 -6.97 -4.45
CA PRO A 566 -6.03 -7.29 -3.53
C PRO A 566 -5.52 -8.08 -2.31
N ASN A 567 -6.22 -7.94 -1.18
CA ASN A 567 -5.90 -8.67 0.05
C ASN A 567 -6.14 -10.19 -0.07
N LYS A 568 -7.04 -10.60 -0.96
CA LYS A 568 -7.31 -12.00 -1.27
C LYS A 568 -6.43 -12.43 -2.44
N PRO A 569 -5.84 -13.65 -2.41
CA PRO A 569 -5.08 -14.16 -3.54
C PRO A 569 -5.99 -14.29 -4.76
N THR A 570 -5.74 -13.44 -5.76
CA THR A 570 -6.35 -13.56 -7.09
C THR A 570 -5.70 -14.72 -7.83
N GLN A 571 -6.52 -15.58 -8.44
CA GLN A 571 -6.00 -16.55 -9.41
C GLN A 571 -5.58 -15.76 -10.64
N GLN A 572 -4.28 -15.57 -10.84
CA GLN A 572 -3.79 -15.25 -12.18
C GLN A 572 -4.22 -16.43 -13.08
N LYS A 573 -5.18 -16.18 -13.97
CA LYS A 573 -5.40 -17.04 -15.11
C LYS A 573 -4.23 -16.77 -16.05
N ASP A 574 -3.16 -17.53 -15.91
CA ASP A 574 -2.18 -17.61 -16.99
C ASP A 574 -2.88 -18.27 -18.18
N ASP A 575 -3.33 -17.46 -19.15
CA ASP A 575 -3.94 -17.91 -20.40
C ASP A 575 -2.93 -18.64 -21.33
N LYS A 576 -1.71 -18.92 -20.86
CA LYS A 576 -0.65 -19.61 -21.62
C LYS A 576 -0.40 -21.06 -21.21
N GLU A 577 -1.07 -21.60 -20.20
CA GLU A 577 -1.07 -23.04 -19.93
C GLU A 577 -2.48 -23.63 -20.09
N PRO A 578 -2.65 -24.78 -20.79
CA PRO A 578 -3.93 -25.45 -20.83
C PRO A 578 -4.34 -25.81 -19.41
N GLN A 579 -5.42 -25.20 -18.90
CA GLN A 579 -5.93 -25.46 -17.58
C GLN A 579 -6.09 -26.97 -17.37
N PRO A 580 -5.43 -27.59 -16.36
CA PRO A 580 -5.74 -28.96 -16.02
C PRO A 580 -7.20 -29.01 -15.59
N VAL A 581 -8.00 -29.77 -16.35
CA VAL A 581 -9.43 -30.02 -16.10
C VAL A 581 -9.64 -30.19 -14.60
N LYS A 582 -10.47 -29.33 -13.99
CA LYS A 582 -10.82 -29.41 -12.57
C LYS A 582 -11.39 -30.80 -12.30
N LYS A 583 -10.56 -31.74 -11.85
CA LYS A 583 -11.00 -33.08 -11.44
C LYS A 583 -11.84 -32.90 -10.19
N THR A 584 -13.14 -33.08 -10.34
CA THR A 584 -14.06 -33.20 -9.20
C THR A 584 -13.61 -34.40 -8.35
N VAL A 585 -13.17 -34.11 -7.13
CA VAL A 585 -12.63 -35.10 -6.17
C VAL A 585 -13.75 -36.00 -5.61
N THR A 586 -15.01 -35.64 -5.81
CA THR A 586 -16.17 -36.45 -5.42
C THR A 586 -16.43 -37.56 -6.45
N GLY A 587 -16.15 -38.81 -6.08
CA GLY A 587 -16.46 -39.99 -6.90
C GLY A 587 -15.28 -40.63 -7.65
N THR A 588 -14.08 -40.04 -7.61
CA THR A 588 -12.85 -40.56 -8.25
C THR A 588 -11.89 -41.26 -7.27
N ASP A 589 -10.85 -41.95 -7.77
CA ASP A 589 -9.81 -42.65 -6.98
C ASP A 589 -8.96 -41.70 -6.08
N ALA A 590 -9.15 -40.39 -6.23
CA ALA A 590 -8.58 -39.34 -5.41
C ALA A 590 -9.44 -38.98 -4.17
N ASP A 591 -10.62 -39.60 -3.99
CA ASP A 591 -11.50 -39.31 -2.84
C ASP A 591 -10.92 -39.88 -1.54
N LEU A 592 -10.35 -38.99 -0.73
CA LEU A 592 -9.82 -39.31 0.60
C LEU A 592 -10.86 -39.93 1.55
N ARG A 593 -12.17 -39.83 1.27
CA ARG A 593 -13.22 -40.53 2.03
C ARG A 593 -13.27 -42.04 1.76
N ARG A 594 -12.82 -42.47 0.58
CA ARG A 594 -12.70 -43.89 0.19
C ARG A 594 -11.41 -44.53 0.68
N LEU A 595 -10.44 -43.72 1.13
CA LEU A 595 -9.19 -44.21 1.69
C LEU A 595 -9.45 -44.93 3.03
N SER A 596 -9.06 -46.21 3.10
CA SER A 596 -9.19 -46.99 4.34
C SER A 596 -8.31 -46.40 5.44
N LEU A 597 -8.74 -46.50 6.70
CA LEU A 597 -7.96 -45.96 7.82
C LEU A 597 -6.57 -46.60 7.90
N LYS A 598 -6.45 -47.88 7.52
CA LYS A 598 -5.18 -48.61 7.45
C LYS A 598 -4.22 -47.98 6.42
N ASN A 599 -4.71 -47.68 5.22
CA ASN A 599 -3.91 -47.09 4.15
C ASN A 599 -3.55 -45.62 4.44
N ALA A 600 -4.47 -44.86 5.05
CA ALA A 600 -4.22 -43.49 5.47
C ALA A 600 -3.13 -43.40 6.56
N LYS A 601 -3.15 -44.32 7.53
CA LYS A 601 -2.09 -44.42 8.56
C LYS A 601 -0.74 -44.86 7.97
N GLN A 602 -0.74 -45.79 7.00
CA GLN A 602 0.49 -46.17 6.28
C GLN A 602 1.07 -44.98 5.49
N LEU A 603 0.23 -44.16 4.90
CA LEU A 603 0.64 -42.93 4.23
C LEU A 603 1.29 -41.97 5.23
N LEU A 604 0.67 -41.69 6.38
CA LEU A 604 1.28 -40.85 7.43
C LEU A 604 2.63 -41.39 7.92
N ARG A 605 2.78 -42.72 8.05
CA ARG A 605 4.09 -43.32 8.37
C ARG A 605 5.12 -43.08 7.27
N LYS A 606 4.70 -43.14 6.00
CA LYS A 606 5.56 -42.84 4.84
C LYS A 606 5.93 -41.35 4.77
N PHE A 607 5.06 -40.47 5.24
CA PHE A 607 5.34 -39.04 5.44
C PHE A 607 6.22 -38.76 6.68
N GLY A 608 6.61 -39.78 7.45
CA GLY A 608 7.49 -39.63 8.61
C GLY A 608 6.80 -39.22 9.92
N VAL A 609 5.46 -39.27 9.98
CA VAL A 609 4.72 -38.92 11.20
C VAL A 609 4.92 -40.00 12.28
N PRO A 610 5.34 -39.65 13.51
CA PRO A 610 5.55 -40.60 14.60
C PRO A 610 4.32 -41.45 14.91
N GLU A 611 4.53 -42.74 15.19
CA GLU A 611 3.44 -43.69 15.36
C GLU A 611 2.57 -43.43 16.61
N GLU A 612 3.16 -42.85 17.65
CA GLU A 612 2.48 -42.38 18.85
C GLU A 612 1.48 -41.26 18.59
N GLU A 613 1.70 -40.51 17.52
CA GLU A 613 0.84 -39.42 17.12
C GLU A 613 -0.28 -39.93 16.20
N ILE A 614 0.04 -40.83 15.27
CA ILE A 614 -0.93 -41.49 14.38
C ILE A 614 -2.00 -42.28 15.17
N LYS A 615 -1.65 -42.84 16.33
CA LYS A 615 -2.59 -43.56 17.20
C LYS A 615 -3.61 -42.66 17.90
N LYS A 616 -3.24 -41.40 18.18
CA LYS A 616 -4.10 -40.43 18.90
C LYS A 616 -5.11 -39.73 17.99
N LEU A 617 -4.91 -39.82 16.67
CA LEU A 617 -5.71 -39.12 15.67
C LEU A 617 -7.00 -39.88 15.33
N SER A 618 -8.13 -39.18 15.26
CA SER A 618 -9.38 -39.73 14.74
C SER A 618 -9.31 -39.97 13.23
N ARG A 619 -10.24 -40.76 12.66
CA ARG A 619 -10.26 -41.02 11.20
C ARG A 619 -10.26 -39.74 10.37
N TRP A 620 -11.00 -38.72 10.80
CA TRP A 620 -11.09 -37.44 10.08
C TRP A 620 -9.81 -36.62 10.22
N GLU A 621 -9.14 -36.68 11.37
CA GLU A 621 -7.84 -36.04 11.58
C GLU A 621 -6.74 -36.71 10.76
N VAL A 622 -6.73 -38.05 10.68
CA VAL A 622 -5.78 -38.78 9.84
C VAL A 622 -5.95 -38.37 8.37
N ILE A 623 -7.20 -38.26 7.89
CA ILE A 623 -7.48 -37.82 6.52
C ILE A 623 -7.08 -36.35 6.30
N ASP A 624 -7.32 -35.49 7.28
CA ASP A 624 -6.93 -34.08 7.23
C ASP A 624 -5.41 -33.91 7.15
N VAL A 625 -4.66 -34.61 8.01
CA VAL A 625 -3.18 -34.58 8.00
C VAL A 625 -2.63 -35.18 6.70
N VAL A 626 -3.18 -36.28 6.19
CA VAL A 626 -2.78 -36.83 4.88
C VAL A 626 -2.99 -35.80 3.76
N ARG A 627 -4.09 -35.05 3.80
CA ARG A 627 -4.40 -34.01 2.81
C ARG A 627 -3.42 -32.84 2.89
N THR A 628 -3.14 -32.36 4.09
CA THR A 628 -2.19 -31.26 4.34
C THR A 628 -0.79 -31.66 3.87
N MET A 629 -0.30 -32.82 4.31
CA MET A 629 1.03 -33.31 3.90
C MET A 629 1.14 -33.62 2.40
N SER A 630 0.07 -34.12 1.78
CA SER A 630 0.05 -34.34 0.33
C SER A 630 0.04 -33.02 -0.45
N THR A 631 -0.56 -31.96 0.11
CA THR A 631 -0.55 -30.62 -0.49
C THR A 631 0.83 -29.97 -0.37
N GLU A 632 1.55 -30.20 0.73
CA GLU A 632 2.93 -29.75 0.93
C GLU A 632 3.94 -30.49 0.05
N GLN A 633 3.86 -31.82 -0.04
CA GLN A 633 4.73 -32.59 -0.95
C GLN A 633 4.48 -32.24 -2.42
N ALA A 634 3.23 -31.94 -2.79
CA ALA A 634 2.92 -31.46 -4.13
C ALA A 634 3.54 -30.07 -4.40
N ARG A 635 3.75 -29.24 -3.37
CA ARG A 635 4.40 -27.91 -3.48
C ARG A 635 5.93 -27.99 -3.49
N SER A 636 6.54 -28.98 -2.83
CA SER A 636 8.00 -29.15 -2.79
C SER A 636 8.61 -29.81 -4.03
N GLY A 637 7.79 -30.18 -5.03
CA GLY A 637 8.27 -30.75 -6.30
C GLY A 637 8.74 -32.21 -6.22
N GLU A 638 8.75 -32.83 -5.04
CA GLU A 638 9.20 -34.21 -4.84
C GLU A 638 8.02 -35.18 -4.68
N GLY A 639 7.69 -35.89 -5.77
CA GLY A 639 7.10 -37.23 -5.71
C GLY A 639 5.73 -37.47 -6.38
N PRO A 640 5.36 -38.74 -6.66
CA PRO A 640 4.16 -39.17 -7.40
C PRO A 640 2.84 -39.05 -6.60
N MET A 641 2.76 -38.13 -5.63
CA MET A 641 1.71 -38.07 -4.60
C MET A 641 0.79 -36.83 -4.71
N SER A 642 0.83 -36.11 -5.83
CA SER A 642 -0.05 -34.95 -6.12
C SER A 642 -1.55 -35.28 -6.18
N LYS A 643 -1.91 -36.57 -6.22
CA LYS A 643 -3.30 -37.05 -6.36
C LYS A 643 -4.25 -36.65 -5.21
N PHE A 644 -3.73 -36.35 -4.03
CA PHE A 644 -4.53 -35.98 -2.84
C PHE A 644 -4.40 -34.51 -2.44
N ALA A 645 -3.60 -33.74 -3.16
CA ALA A 645 -3.41 -32.31 -2.92
C ALA A 645 -4.69 -31.55 -3.30
N ARG A 646 -5.11 -30.60 -2.46
CA ARG A 646 -6.07 -29.58 -2.92
C ARG A 646 -5.32 -28.64 -3.85
N GLY A 647 -5.92 -28.33 -5.00
CA GLY A 647 -5.33 -27.44 -6.00
C GLY A 647 -4.78 -26.15 -5.37
N SER A 648 -3.68 -25.65 -5.95
CA SER A 648 -2.87 -24.52 -5.47
C SER A 648 -3.69 -23.26 -5.19
N ARG A 649 -4.28 -23.17 -3.99
CA ARG A 649 -4.92 -21.97 -3.46
C ARG A 649 -4.19 -21.62 -2.18
N PHE A 650 -3.37 -20.58 -2.23
CA PHE A 650 -2.79 -19.99 -1.03
C PHE A 650 -3.91 -19.58 -0.07
N SER A 651 -3.73 -19.89 1.21
CA SER A 651 -4.60 -19.33 2.24
C SER A 651 -4.41 -17.81 2.31
N VAL A 652 -5.41 -17.06 2.76
CA VAL A 652 -5.26 -15.61 3.00
C VAL A 652 -4.13 -15.34 4.00
N ALA A 653 -3.98 -16.19 5.03
CA ALA A 653 -2.90 -16.07 6.00
C ALA A 653 -1.52 -16.29 5.35
N GLU A 654 -1.41 -17.32 4.51
CA GLU A 654 -0.16 -17.65 3.80
C GLU A 654 0.22 -16.55 2.78
N HIS A 655 -0.77 -15.94 2.14
CA HIS A 655 -0.57 -14.81 1.22
C HIS A 655 -0.03 -13.57 1.96
N GLN A 656 -0.59 -13.26 3.14
CA GLN A 656 -0.11 -12.16 3.97
C GLN A 656 1.28 -12.44 4.56
N GLU A 657 1.57 -13.68 4.95
CA GLU A 657 2.87 -14.10 5.46
C GLU A 657 3.94 -13.93 4.39
N ARG A 658 3.72 -14.44 3.16
CA ARG A 658 4.63 -14.26 2.03
C ARG A 658 4.86 -12.78 1.70
N TYR A 659 3.80 -11.98 1.70
CA TYR A 659 3.92 -10.53 1.49
C TYR A 659 4.85 -9.91 2.55
N LYS A 660 4.69 -10.29 3.81
CA LYS A 660 5.52 -9.79 4.92
C LYS A 660 6.97 -10.28 4.83
N GLU A 661 7.19 -11.53 4.43
CA GLU A 661 8.53 -12.09 4.20
C GLU A 661 9.26 -11.34 3.07
N GLU A 662 8.58 -11.06 1.96
CA GLU A 662 9.18 -10.31 0.85
C GLU A 662 9.45 -8.85 1.21
N CYS A 663 8.52 -8.20 1.93
CA CYS A 663 8.75 -6.87 2.50
C CYS A 663 9.99 -6.84 3.40
N GLN A 664 10.17 -7.86 4.25
CA GLN A 664 11.30 -7.97 5.15
C GLN A 664 12.61 -8.20 4.38
N ARG A 665 12.61 -9.08 3.37
CA ARG A 665 13.78 -9.39 2.55
C ARG A 665 14.33 -8.15 1.85
N ILE A 666 13.48 -7.39 1.17
CA ILE A 666 13.88 -6.16 0.46
C ILE A 666 14.31 -5.08 1.45
N PHE A 667 13.59 -4.93 2.57
CA PHE A 667 13.95 -3.97 3.61
C PHE A 667 15.36 -4.23 4.18
N ASP A 668 15.67 -5.47 4.53
CA ASP A 668 16.98 -5.83 5.06
C ASP A 668 18.08 -5.70 4.01
N LEU A 669 17.78 -6.03 2.75
CA LEU A 669 18.70 -5.84 1.63
C LEU A 669 19.04 -4.35 1.43
N GLN A 670 18.02 -3.49 1.35
CA GLN A 670 18.20 -2.05 1.20
C GLN A 670 19.02 -1.45 2.36
N ASN A 671 18.71 -1.83 3.61
CA ASN A 671 19.47 -1.39 4.78
C ASN A 671 20.92 -1.82 4.69
N LYS A 672 21.19 -3.05 4.27
CA LYS A 672 22.54 -3.60 4.16
C LYS A 672 23.35 -2.91 3.05
N VAL A 673 22.76 -2.72 1.87
CA VAL A 673 23.45 -2.12 0.71
C VAL A 673 23.74 -0.65 0.96
N LEU A 674 22.74 0.14 1.33
CA LEU A 674 22.89 1.60 1.47
C LEU A 674 23.67 2.04 2.71
N SER A 675 23.87 1.15 3.70
CA SER A 675 24.78 1.41 4.82
C SER A 675 26.20 0.86 4.60
N SER A 676 26.42 0.08 3.54
CA SER A 676 27.72 -0.49 3.23
C SER A 676 28.73 0.61 2.86
N THR A 677 29.96 0.44 3.32
CA THR A 677 31.12 1.27 2.95
C THR A 677 32.07 0.52 2.00
N GLU A 678 31.58 -0.57 1.42
CA GLU A 678 32.31 -1.34 0.42
C GLU A 678 32.62 -0.48 -0.80
N VAL A 679 33.89 -0.48 -1.19
CA VAL A 679 34.34 0.23 -2.39
C VAL A 679 34.11 -0.68 -3.58
N LEU A 680 33.09 -0.36 -4.38
CA LEU A 680 32.80 -1.07 -5.61
C LEU A 680 33.85 -0.70 -6.67
N SER A 681 34.33 -1.70 -7.42
CA SER A 681 35.14 -1.43 -8.61
C SER A 681 34.28 -0.68 -9.62
N THR A 682 34.82 0.38 -10.21
CA THR A 682 34.12 1.11 -11.26
C THR A 682 33.87 0.14 -12.41
N ASP A 683 32.61 -0.08 -12.78
CA ASP A 683 32.24 -0.93 -13.91
C ASP A 683 32.89 -0.39 -15.19
N THR A 684 33.99 -1.00 -15.60
CA THR A 684 34.62 -0.77 -16.91
C THR A 684 34.02 -1.66 -18.01
N ASP A 685 32.80 -2.18 -17.83
CA ASP A 685 32.21 -3.14 -18.77
C ASP A 685 30.66 -3.10 -18.89
N SER A 686 30.07 -1.89 -18.96
CA SER A 686 28.64 -1.75 -19.31
C SER A 686 28.38 -1.81 -20.84
N SER A 687 29.18 -2.58 -21.59
CA SER A 687 28.91 -2.86 -23.02
C SER A 687 29.38 -4.22 -23.53
N SER A 688 29.81 -5.15 -22.67
CA SER A 688 30.35 -6.45 -23.10
C SER A 688 29.60 -7.68 -22.57
N ALA A 689 28.62 -7.49 -21.67
CA ALA A 689 27.84 -8.59 -21.08
C ALA A 689 26.67 -9.08 -21.95
N GLU A 690 26.27 -8.38 -23.01
CA GLU A 690 25.21 -8.87 -23.91
C GLU A 690 25.75 -9.68 -25.11
N ASP A 691 27.04 -9.55 -25.44
CA ASP A 691 27.65 -10.32 -26.54
C ASP A 691 28.13 -11.71 -26.08
N SER A 692 28.42 -11.91 -24.78
CA SER A 692 28.85 -13.22 -24.26
C SER A 692 27.71 -14.25 -24.26
N ASP A 693 26.50 -13.81 -23.93
CA ASP A 693 25.35 -14.71 -23.78
C ASP A 693 24.78 -15.11 -25.15
N PHE A 694 24.88 -14.24 -26.16
CA PHE A 694 24.45 -14.54 -27.53
C PHE A 694 25.43 -15.49 -28.24
N GLU A 695 26.74 -15.34 -28.02
CA GLU A 695 27.72 -16.30 -28.54
C GLU A 695 27.65 -17.66 -27.84
N GLU A 696 27.38 -17.71 -26.53
CA GLU A 696 27.24 -18.97 -25.79
C GLU A 696 25.94 -19.70 -26.16
N MET A 697 24.83 -18.97 -26.34
CA MET A 697 23.58 -19.54 -26.85
C MET A 697 23.74 -20.01 -28.31
N GLY A 698 24.47 -19.26 -29.15
CA GLY A 698 24.81 -19.64 -30.52
C GLY A 698 25.64 -20.92 -30.59
N LYS A 699 26.69 -21.04 -29.77
CA LYS A 699 27.51 -22.26 -29.65
C LYS A 699 26.73 -23.46 -29.09
N ASN A 700 25.79 -23.22 -28.17
CA ASN A 700 24.93 -24.28 -27.64
C ASN A 700 23.90 -24.78 -28.67
N ILE A 701 23.33 -23.88 -29.48
CA ILE A 701 22.42 -24.24 -30.57
C ILE A 701 23.18 -24.97 -31.69
N GLU A 702 24.40 -24.53 -32.02
CA GLU A 702 25.26 -25.17 -33.02
C GLU A 702 25.73 -26.58 -32.57
N ASN A 703 26.12 -26.74 -31.30
CA ASN A 703 26.44 -28.04 -30.71
C ASN A 703 25.23 -29.00 -30.68
N MET A 704 24.02 -28.46 -30.47
CA MET A 704 22.78 -29.24 -30.46
C MET A 704 22.34 -29.66 -31.88
N LEU A 705 22.62 -28.84 -32.90
CA LEU A 705 22.33 -29.13 -34.30
C LEU A 705 23.35 -30.09 -34.94
N GLN A 706 24.62 -30.05 -34.49
CA GLN A 706 25.66 -30.97 -34.98
C GLN A 706 25.55 -32.38 -34.38
N ASN A 707 25.10 -32.50 -33.12
CA ASN A 707 24.85 -33.80 -32.50
C ASN A 707 23.44 -34.31 -32.78
N LYS A 708 23.23 -34.86 -33.99
CA LYS A 708 22.03 -35.66 -34.34
C LYS A 708 22.00 -37.01 -33.62
N LYS A 709 22.02 -37.01 -32.29
CA LYS A 709 21.71 -38.19 -31.47
C LYS A 709 20.29 -38.07 -30.94
N THR A 710 19.44 -39.03 -31.30
CA THR A 710 18.03 -39.06 -30.85
C THR A 710 17.95 -39.24 -29.33
N SER A 711 16.90 -38.73 -28.70
CA SER A 711 16.64 -38.82 -27.25
C SER A 711 16.84 -40.24 -26.66
N SER A 712 16.55 -41.28 -27.44
CA SER A 712 16.78 -42.69 -27.07
C SER A 712 18.25 -43.11 -26.98
N GLN A 713 19.15 -42.46 -27.73
CA GLN A 713 20.60 -42.73 -27.68
C GLN A 713 21.23 -42.08 -26.45
N LEU A 714 20.79 -40.86 -26.08
CA LEU A 714 21.24 -40.17 -24.87
C LEU A 714 20.81 -40.90 -23.59
N SER A 715 19.63 -41.52 -23.56
CA SER A 715 19.21 -42.30 -22.39
C SER A 715 20.03 -43.58 -22.21
N ARG A 716 20.36 -44.27 -23.31
CA ARG A 716 21.21 -45.47 -23.27
C ARG A 716 22.65 -45.19 -22.86
N GLU A 717 23.21 -44.06 -23.31
CA GLU A 717 24.58 -43.66 -22.95
C GLU A 717 24.67 -43.33 -21.44
N ARG A 718 23.63 -42.72 -20.88
CA ARG A 718 23.52 -42.41 -19.45
C ARG A 718 23.37 -43.68 -18.59
N GLU A 719 22.53 -44.61 -19.05
CA GLU A 719 22.32 -45.91 -18.38
C GLU A 719 23.59 -46.79 -18.42
N GLU A 720 24.37 -46.72 -19.50
CA GLU A 720 25.65 -47.42 -19.62
C GLU A 720 26.77 -46.77 -18.77
N GLN A 721 26.73 -45.45 -18.59
CA GLN A 721 27.61 -44.73 -17.65
C GLN A 721 27.31 -45.08 -16.20
N GLU A 722 26.04 -45.09 -15.79
CA GLU A 722 25.64 -45.50 -14.43
C GLU A 722 26.02 -46.97 -14.16
N ARG A 723 25.88 -47.85 -15.17
CA ARG A 723 26.29 -49.24 -15.08
C ARG A 723 27.80 -49.40 -14.90
N LYS A 724 28.62 -48.60 -15.61
CA LYS A 724 30.09 -48.60 -15.47
C LYS A 724 30.53 -48.01 -14.14
N GLU A 725 29.85 -46.98 -13.64
CA GLU A 725 30.14 -46.36 -12.35
C GLU A 725 29.80 -47.29 -11.18
N LEU A 726 28.67 -48.00 -11.26
CA LEU A 726 28.32 -49.07 -10.32
C LEU A 726 29.33 -50.23 -10.38
N GLN A 727 29.82 -50.60 -11.57
CA GLN A 727 30.88 -51.60 -11.70
C GLN A 727 32.19 -51.14 -11.06
N ARG A 728 32.52 -49.85 -11.18
CA ARG A 728 33.71 -49.25 -10.54
C ARG A 728 33.60 -49.22 -9.02
N MET A 729 32.41 -48.96 -8.48
CA MET A 729 32.17 -49.04 -7.03
C MET A 729 32.21 -50.48 -6.50
N LEU A 730 31.80 -51.46 -7.31
CA LEU A 730 31.79 -52.88 -6.91
C LEU A 730 33.20 -53.51 -6.91
N LEU A 731 34.12 -52.99 -7.72
CA LEU A 731 35.52 -53.46 -7.83
C LEU A 731 36.48 -52.86 -6.80
N GLY A 732 36.01 -51.98 -5.90
CA GLY A 732 36.75 -51.60 -4.69
C GLY A 732 38.05 -50.81 -4.92
N GLU A 733 38.15 -49.96 -5.95
CA GLU A 733 39.30 -49.06 -6.12
C GLU A 733 39.15 -47.78 -5.27
N THR A 734 39.33 -47.90 -3.96
CA THR A 734 39.58 -46.78 -3.04
C THR A 734 41.06 -46.71 -2.67
N SER A 735 41.93 -46.37 -3.62
CA SER A 735 43.35 -46.11 -3.32
C SER A 735 43.96 -45.04 -4.23
N GLY A 736 43.60 -43.76 -4.00
CA GLY A 736 44.20 -42.66 -4.75
C GLY A 736 44.12 -41.26 -4.15
N PHE A 737 43.63 -41.09 -2.91
CA PHE A 737 43.38 -39.76 -2.33
C PHE A 737 44.47 -39.22 -1.39
N ILE A 738 45.54 -39.97 -1.11
CA ILE A 738 46.56 -39.55 -0.13
C ILE A 738 47.79 -38.86 -0.78
N ASP A 739 48.03 -38.97 -2.08
CA ASP A 739 49.31 -38.53 -2.67
C ASP A 739 49.31 -37.15 -3.39
N ARG A 740 48.20 -36.39 -3.32
CA ARG A 740 48.12 -35.05 -3.96
C ARG A 740 48.52 -33.87 -3.08
N GLN A 741 48.79 -34.06 -1.79
CA GLN A 741 49.26 -32.98 -0.90
C GLN A 741 50.80 -32.75 -0.92
N ALA A 742 51.59 -33.61 -1.56
CA ALA A 742 53.06 -33.50 -1.54
C ALA A 742 53.70 -32.76 -2.73
N LYS A 743 52.93 -32.29 -3.74
CA LYS A 743 53.52 -31.74 -5.00
C LYS A 743 53.16 -30.30 -5.37
N LYS A 744 52.61 -29.50 -4.45
CA LYS A 744 52.44 -28.03 -4.62
C LYS A 744 53.46 -27.19 -3.84
N ARG A 745 54.59 -27.78 -3.44
CA ARG A 745 55.82 -27.06 -3.05
C ARG A 745 56.90 -27.28 -4.11
N ARG A 746 56.74 -26.60 -5.25
CA ARG A 746 57.76 -26.20 -6.24
C ARG A 746 57.05 -25.89 -7.56
N ILE A 747 56.71 -24.62 -7.72
CA ILE A 747 56.96 -23.70 -8.85
C ILE A 747 56.22 -22.41 -8.50
#